data_AF-A0A972RKZ0-F1
#
_entry.id   AF-A0A972RKZ0-F1
#
_cell.length_a   1.000
_cell.length_b   1.000
_cell.length_c   1.000
_cell.angle_alpha   90.00
_cell.angle_beta   90.00
_cell.angle_gamma   90.00
#
_symmetry.space_group_name_H-M   'P 1'
#
loop_
_entity.id
_entity.type
_entity.pdbx_description
1 polymer ?
#
loop_
_entity_poly.entity_id
_entity_poly.type
_entity_poly.pdbx_seq_one_letter_code
_entity_poly.pdbx_strand_id
1 'polypeptide(L)'
;MSMIASLATATGVPIGGFLPLVGLGLSDEFQNQDAALFFQSQLEPSLVGNSFGAGGTPYYDLALVDTGAAVSLITSEADAAFDIDGAGFRGTGSLTIGGATGFLQATINDPLAMFVTGTANVTGTGPLTVNTSTLVGQSSVSILTIPPESDLPNVVGIPLLSQYATYIRSDQPQIFQNNGKTVRTPQIDFLPLGAGGQGITRRAPMQLKSGTGSAFITAPVYVFNFENINNGRPWTENPTTPTILQEPGAFFLNVDVENEGESLNNFEFFFDTGASVTVVSELNALRLGFDPTLDEPDFTIAVTGSAGVNQEVPGFFVEEFTIQAVGGSITATNVPVIVLDIADPTNPANIVDGIVGTNLLAGRNVVIDPKPSLGGGGIGPSLYISDPITSEFDWSSTSASGSWASGGNWSGPTAPSNLGIANVRHVAGGNQTALLSTDTTVWELNISGTPSQTMTVQVGSGQTLTTFAATNIETGGVLKLVGGTLDTQYLEMLGGTLSGDGQIKTGSGPISGQVENRGGTVSPGNGVGRLEIVGRFANGADGTLAIEIGGLVAETMFDVLVVDGPATLAGILDVSLVDLGSGLFDPQLGDTFEIFTASEGLSGTFESLMLPAGYDWFVKYNSNSVELVATIPGDFDGDGDADATDLAIWRAGYGSGSYNGADFLEWQRNFNSGGNLAASATVPEPGSLALLFAACGLAMASRRAG
;
A
#
# COMPACT_ATOMS: atom_id res chain seq x y z
N MET A 1 -6.11 -33.49 -28.56
CA MET A 1 -5.43 -32.20 -28.77
C MET A 1 -5.05 -31.74 -27.37
N SER A 2 -3.78 -31.91 -27.00
CA SER A 2 -3.31 -31.69 -25.63
C SER A 2 -3.44 -30.20 -25.33
N MET A 3 -4.29 -29.83 -24.35
CA MET A 3 -4.17 -28.52 -23.73
C MET A 3 -2.80 -28.49 -23.05
N ILE A 4 -1.86 -27.79 -23.67
CA ILE A 4 -0.71 -27.28 -22.95
C ILE A 4 -1.34 -26.29 -21.97
N ALA A 5 -1.26 -26.59 -20.68
CA ALA A 5 -1.57 -25.60 -19.65
C ALA A 5 -0.77 -24.35 -20.01
N SER A 6 -1.46 -23.23 -20.21
CA SER A 6 -0.84 -21.93 -20.38
C SER A 6 0.18 -21.79 -19.24
N LEU A 7 1.46 -21.65 -19.59
CA LEU A 7 2.46 -21.27 -18.60
C LEU A 7 1.95 -19.98 -17.99
N ALA A 8 1.68 -19.98 -16.69
CA ALA A 8 1.30 -18.78 -15.97
C ALA A 8 2.36 -17.71 -16.28
N THR A 9 1.90 -16.69 -17.00
CA THR A 9 2.66 -15.49 -17.27
C THR A 9 2.38 -14.59 -16.09
N ALA A 10 3.42 -14.00 -15.52
CA ALA A 10 3.26 -12.86 -14.63
C ALA A 10 2.22 -11.93 -15.28
N THR A 11 1.24 -11.46 -14.51
CA THR A 11 0.08 -10.70 -15.02
C THR A 11 0.48 -9.47 -15.84
N GLY A 12 1.76 -9.10 -15.87
CA GLY A 12 2.36 -8.05 -16.70
C GLY A 12 2.11 -6.66 -16.14
N VAL A 13 0.95 -6.48 -15.50
CA VAL A 13 0.59 -5.29 -14.74
C VAL A 13 0.46 -5.66 -13.25
N PRO A 14 1.26 -5.04 -12.36
CA PRO A 14 1.12 -5.27 -10.93
C PRO A 14 -0.20 -4.66 -10.41
N ILE A 15 -0.74 -5.15 -9.29
CA ILE A 15 -1.87 -4.49 -8.63
C ILE A 15 -1.49 -3.05 -8.29
N GLY A 16 -0.44 -2.87 -7.47
CA GLY A 16 0.11 -1.55 -7.14
C GLY A 16 1.18 -1.10 -8.14
N GLY A 17 0.95 0.04 -8.78
CA GLY A 17 1.94 0.72 -9.62
C GLY A 17 2.96 1.52 -8.82
N PHE A 18 3.94 2.10 -9.52
CA PHE A 18 4.98 2.90 -8.88
C PHE A 18 4.40 4.16 -8.21
N LEU A 19 5.07 4.63 -7.16
CA LEU A 19 4.71 5.86 -6.45
C LEU A 19 5.75 6.95 -6.76
N PRO A 20 5.40 8.00 -7.55
CA PRO A 20 6.33 9.05 -7.95
C PRO A 20 6.53 10.06 -6.82
N LEU A 21 7.65 9.97 -6.12
CA LEU A 21 8.01 10.79 -4.95
C LEU A 21 9.15 11.74 -5.31
N VAL A 22 9.10 12.95 -4.78
CA VAL A 22 10.13 13.99 -4.92
C VAL A 22 10.57 14.51 -3.56
N GLY A 23 11.78 15.04 -3.47
CA GLY A 23 12.18 15.86 -2.33
C GLY A 23 11.45 17.21 -2.38
N LEU A 24 10.89 17.64 -1.25
CA LEU A 24 10.10 18.86 -1.06
C LEU A 24 10.84 19.81 -0.12
N GLY A 25 10.86 21.11 -0.46
CA GLY A 25 11.30 22.18 0.43
C GLY A 25 10.45 23.44 0.26
N LEU A 26 10.35 24.25 1.31
CA LEU A 26 9.59 25.51 1.31
C LEU A 26 10.50 26.71 1.66
N SER A 27 10.10 27.91 1.27
CA SER A 27 10.78 29.17 1.65
C SER A 27 9.82 30.35 1.78
N ASP A 28 10.33 31.45 2.32
CA ASP A 28 9.61 32.73 2.48
C ASP A 28 9.46 33.57 1.20
N GLU A 29 9.88 33.10 0.02
CA GLU A 29 9.77 33.90 -1.21
C GLU A 29 8.31 34.01 -1.70
N PHE A 30 7.83 35.25 -1.84
CA PHE A 30 6.56 35.57 -2.50
C PHE A 30 6.56 37.02 -2.99
N GLN A 31 5.69 37.32 -3.95
CA GLN A 31 5.40 38.69 -4.35
C GLN A 31 4.40 39.32 -3.39
N ASN A 32 4.79 40.45 -2.80
CA ASN A 32 3.89 41.23 -1.96
C ASN A 32 2.88 42.04 -2.79
N GLN A 33 1.92 42.66 -2.10
CA GLN A 33 0.83 43.44 -2.70
C GLN A 33 1.27 44.64 -3.56
N ASP A 34 2.55 45.05 -3.53
CA ASP A 34 3.05 46.14 -4.36
C ASP A 34 3.34 45.66 -5.80
N ALA A 35 3.43 44.34 -6.03
CA ALA A 35 3.55 43.76 -7.35
C ALA A 35 2.19 43.68 -8.06
N ALA A 36 2.13 44.06 -9.35
CA ALA A 36 0.86 44.11 -10.09
C ALA A 36 0.16 42.74 -10.26
N LEU A 37 0.91 41.64 -10.18
CA LEU A 37 0.45 40.27 -10.36
C LEU A 37 0.84 39.40 -9.16
N PHE A 38 0.81 39.96 -7.96
CA PHE A 38 1.21 39.30 -6.71
C PHE A 38 0.48 37.96 -6.46
N PHE A 39 -0.71 37.81 -7.03
CA PHE A 39 -1.57 36.63 -6.92
C PHE A 39 -1.31 35.55 -7.98
N GLN A 40 -0.35 35.77 -8.89
CA GLN A 40 0.12 34.78 -9.87
C GLN A 40 1.39 34.12 -9.36
N SER A 41 1.47 32.79 -9.46
CA SER A 41 2.69 32.08 -9.13
C SER A 41 3.82 32.47 -10.09
N GLN A 42 5.06 32.51 -9.58
CA GLN A 42 6.24 32.76 -10.39
C GLN A 42 7.03 31.47 -10.54
N LEU A 43 7.46 31.16 -11.75
CA LEU A 43 8.35 30.04 -12.01
C LEU A 43 9.73 30.31 -11.43
N GLU A 44 10.21 29.42 -10.56
CA GLU A 44 11.53 29.54 -9.93
C GLU A 44 12.46 28.43 -10.42
N PRO A 45 13.47 28.72 -11.28
CA PRO A 45 14.37 27.71 -11.81
C PRO A 45 15.46 27.28 -10.80
N SER A 46 15.48 27.87 -9.61
CA SER A 46 16.43 27.59 -8.53
C SER A 46 15.82 27.99 -7.19
N LEU A 47 16.34 27.45 -6.08
CA LEU A 47 15.99 27.91 -4.73
C LEU A 47 16.19 29.43 -4.58
N VAL A 48 15.14 30.11 -4.11
CA VAL A 48 15.12 31.53 -3.73
C VAL A 48 14.45 31.66 -2.36
N GLY A 49 14.52 32.84 -1.73
CA GLY A 49 14.07 33.04 -0.35
C GLY A 49 14.93 32.35 0.71
N ASN A 50 14.54 32.52 1.98
CA ASN A 50 15.07 31.79 3.12
C ASN A 50 14.24 30.51 3.32
N SER A 51 14.91 29.36 3.31
CA SER A 51 14.23 28.07 3.50
C SER A 51 13.61 27.94 4.89
N PHE A 52 12.42 27.34 4.91
CA PHE A 52 11.68 27.03 6.12
C PHE A 52 12.27 25.85 6.90
N GLY A 53 12.05 25.87 8.21
CA GLY A 53 12.39 24.80 9.13
C GLY A 53 12.66 25.29 10.55
N ALA A 54 12.34 24.44 11.53
CA ALA A 54 12.40 24.78 12.94
C ALA A 54 13.77 25.32 13.38
N GLY A 55 13.75 26.45 14.10
CA GLY A 55 14.98 27.09 14.59
C GLY A 55 15.87 27.66 13.49
N GLY A 56 15.34 27.89 12.28
CA GLY A 56 16.06 28.43 11.14
C GLY A 56 16.96 27.42 10.42
N THR A 57 16.81 26.13 10.71
CA THR A 57 17.50 25.05 9.98
C THR A 57 16.59 24.55 8.87
N PRO A 58 17.01 24.58 7.59
CA PRO A 58 16.17 24.12 6.49
C PRO A 58 15.68 22.69 6.70
N TYR A 59 14.37 22.50 6.56
CA TYR A 59 13.71 21.20 6.57
C TYR A 59 13.42 20.74 5.13
N TYR A 60 13.45 19.43 4.91
CA TYR A 60 13.07 18.80 3.65
C TYR A 60 12.29 17.53 3.93
N ASP A 61 11.31 17.25 3.08
CA ASP A 61 10.44 16.07 3.19
C ASP A 61 10.28 15.37 1.83
N LEU A 62 9.51 14.29 1.78
CA LEU A 62 9.05 13.69 0.54
C LEU A 62 7.61 14.14 0.24
N ALA A 63 7.30 14.26 -1.05
CA ALA A 63 5.95 14.50 -1.53
C ALA A 63 5.63 13.64 -2.76
N LEU A 64 4.38 13.20 -2.86
CA LEU A 64 3.82 12.48 -4.00
C LEU A 64 3.53 13.47 -5.13
N VAL A 65 4.01 13.16 -6.33
CA VAL A 65 3.65 13.89 -7.55
C VAL A 65 2.31 13.37 -8.02
N ASP A 66 1.31 14.24 -8.00
CA ASP A 66 -0.08 13.86 -8.18
C ASP A 66 -0.72 14.75 -9.26
N THR A 67 -0.91 14.18 -10.46
CA THR A 67 -1.66 14.82 -11.54
C THR A 67 -3.17 14.84 -11.29
N GLY A 68 -3.65 14.09 -10.30
CA GLY A 68 -4.99 14.08 -9.76
C GLY A 68 -5.32 15.28 -8.86
N ALA A 69 -4.31 15.77 -8.14
CA ALA A 69 -4.48 16.83 -7.15
C ALA A 69 -4.56 18.24 -7.77
N ALA A 70 -5.71 18.90 -7.63
CA ALA A 70 -5.92 20.26 -8.11
C ALA A 70 -5.10 21.33 -7.36
N VAL A 71 -4.60 20.98 -6.16
CA VAL A 71 -3.85 21.84 -5.23
C VAL A 71 -2.68 21.04 -4.66
N SER A 72 -1.65 21.74 -4.15
CA SER A 72 -0.59 21.08 -3.38
C SER A 72 -0.94 21.04 -1.89
N LEU A 73 -0.58 19.95 -1.22
CA LEU A 73 -0.94 19.64 0.16
C LEU A 73 0.32 19.33 0.97
N ILE A 74 0.34 19.70 2.24
CA ILE A 74 1.34 19.23 3.20
C ILE A 74 0.64 18.66 4.44
N THR A 75 1.25 17.65 5.05
CA THR A 75 0.74 17.05 6.29
C THR A 75 0.90 18.00 7.47
N SER A 76 0.16 17.75 8.54
CA SER A 76 0.27 18.53 9.77
C SER A 76 1.66 18.42 10.42
N GLU A 77 2.30 17.26 10.27
CA GLU A 77 3.67 16.98 10.72
C GLU A 77 4.69 17.77 9.90
N ALA A 78 4.52 17.79 8.56
CA ALA A 78 5.38 18.56 7.68
C ALA A 78 5.23 20.07 7.95
N ASP A 79 4.01 20.58 8.12
CA ASP A 79 3.74 21.97 8.49
C ASP A 79 4.48 22.36 9.78
N ALA A 80 4.39 21.52 10.82
CA ALA A 80 5.10 21.73 12.07
C ALA A 80 6.63 21.68 11.92
N ALA A 81 7.16 20.78 11.08
CA ALA A 81 8.59 20.63 10.84
C ALA A 81 9.17 21.79 10.00
N PHE A 82 8.42 22.29 9.02
CA PHE A 82 8.73 23.50 8.28
C PHE A 82 8.59 24.77 9.13
N ASP A 83 7.88 24.71 10.27
CA ASP A 83 7.61 25.85 11.15
C ASP A 83 6.91 27.01 10.41
N ILE A 84 5.89 26.68 9.60
CA ILE A 84 5.14 27.64 8.78
C ILE A 84 4.48 28.74 9.62
N ASP A 85 3.95 28.36 10.79
CA ASP A 85 3.36 29.31 11.75
C ASP A 85 4.43 30.22 12.38
N GLY A 86 5.56 29.66 12.81
CA GLY A 86 6.68 30.44 13.35
C GLY A 86 7.31 31.38 12.32
N ALA A 87 7.25 31.02 11.04
CA ALA A 87 7.65 31.87 9.91
C ALA A 87 6.60 32.95 9.56
N GLY A 88 5.37 32.86 10.09
CA GLY A 88 4.30 33.82 9.84
C GLY A 88 3.53 33.59 8.53
N PHE A 89 3.54 32.37 7.98
CA PHE A 89 2.88 32.02 6.72
C PHE A 89 1.66 31.10 6.91
N ARG A 90 1.29 30.79 8.15
CA ARG A 90 0.07 30.02 8.42
C ARG A 90 -1.15 30.91 8.24
N GLY A 91 -1.97 30.58 7.26
CA GLY A 91 -3.23 31.28 7.03
C GLY A 91 -4.33 30.82 7.98
N THR A 92 -5.43 31.58 8.02
CA THR A 92 -6.62 31.30 8.84
C THR A 92 -7.83 30.84 8.02
N GLY A 93 -7.69 30.82 6.69
CA GLY A 93 -8.71 30.31 5.78
C GLY A 93 -8.78 28.79 5.82
N SER A 94 -9.91 28.23 5.41
CA SER A 94 -10.10 26.80 5.28
C SER A 94 -10.83 26.45 4.00
N LEU A 95 -10.46 25.34 3.37
CA LEU A 95 -11.14 24.77 2.21
C LEU A 95 -11.56 23.34 2.52
N THR A 96 -12.79 22.99 2.16
CA THR A 96 -13.21 21.59 2.11
C THR A 96 -12.71 20.99 0.79
N ILE A 97 -11.84 19.99 0.89
CA ILE A 97 -11.37 19.20 -0.25
C ILE A 97 -12.08 17.85 -0.28
N GLY A 98 -12.41 17.37 -1.47
CA GLY A 98 -12.98 16.05 -1.71
C GLY A 98 -11.94 15.11 -2.34
N GLY A 99 -12.18 13.81 -2.24
CA GLY A 99 -11.31 12.76 -2.76
C GLY A 99 -11.96 11.39 -2.63
N ALA A 100 -11.19 10.33 -2.89
CA ALA A 100 -11.69 8.96 -3.05
C ALA A 100 -12.51 8.41 -1.87
N THR A 101 -12.25 8.88 -0.64
CA THR A 101 -12.90 8.37 0.58
C THR A 101 -13.87 9.36 1.22
N GLY A 102 -13.96 10.60 0.73
CA GLY A 102 -14.90 11.61 1.24
C GLY A 102 -14.34 13.03 1.26
N PHE A 103 -14.71 13.82 2.28
CA PHE A 103 -14.33 15.23 2.40
C PHE A 103 -13.49 15.52 3.65
N LEU A 104 -12.57 16.46 3.51
CA LEU A 104 -11.64 16.91 4.55
C LEU A 104 -11.63 18.43 4.59
N GLN A 105 -11.51 19.03 5.78
CA GLN A 105 -11.28 20.46 5.92
C GLN A 105 -9.77 20.72 6.10
N ALA A 106 -9.17 21.43 5.15
CA ALA A 106 -7.75 21.77 5.18
C ALA A 106 -7.57 23.29 5.38
N THR A 107 -6.47 23.69 6.01
CA THR A 107 -6.10 25.09 6.22
C THR A 107 -5.42 25.66 4.98
N ILE A 108 -5.84 26.85 4.55
CA ILE A 108 -5.22 27.57 3.43
C ILE A 108 -4.06 28.40 3.99
N ASN A 109 -2.84 28.14 3.56
CA ASN A 109 -1.66 28.90 3.97
C ASN A 109 -1.50 30.20 3.19
N ASP A 110 -0.77 31.15 3.76
CA ASP A 110 -0.39 32.37 3.07
C ASP A 110 0.62 32.04 1.94
N PRO A 111 0.72 32.89 0.90
CA PRO A 111 1.61 32.66 -0.22
C PRO A 111 3.07 32.56 0.20
N LEU A 112 3.70 31.46 -0.21
CA LEU A 112 5.10 31.09 0.05
C LEU A 112 5.75 30.61 -1.25
N ALA A 113 6.97 30.06 -1.19
CA ALA A 113 7.55 29.31 -2.31
C ALA A 113 7.73 27.83 -2.00
N MET A 114 7.42 27.00 -2.99
CA MET A 114 7.52 25.55 -2.95
C MET A 114 8.52 25.06 -3.99
N PHE A 115 9.48 24.24 -3.56
CA PHE A 115 10.55 23.68 -4.38
C PHE A 115 10.56 22.17 -4.32
N VAL A 116 10.93 21.56 -5.44
CA VAL A 116 11.00 20.11 -5.63
C VAL A 116 12.30 19.70 -6.29
N THR A 117 12.74 18.47 -6.02
CA THR A 117 13.84 17.84 -6.76
C THR A 117 13.65 16.33 -6.82
N GLY A 118 14.17 15.68 -7.86
CA GLY A 118 14.15 14.21 -7.95
C GLY A 118 14.93 13.55 -6.80
N THR A 119 14.49 12.37 -6.39
CA THR A 119 14.98 11.66 -5.20
C THR A 119 16.42 11.18 -5.30
N ALA A 120 17.02 11.10 -6.49
CA ALA A 120 18.47 10.90 -6.63
C ALA A 120 19.30 12.03 -5.99
N ASN A 121 18.70 13.19 -5.74
CA ASN A 121 19.31 14.34 -5.07
C ASN A 121 18.96 14.44 -3.57
N VAL A 122 18.24 13.44 -3.04
CA VAL A 122 17.83 13.36 -1.63
C VAL A 122 18.73 12.36 -0.92
N THR A 123 19.18 12.73 0.27
CA THR A 123 20.05 11.92 1.13
C THR A 123 19.58 11.99 2.59
N GLY A 124 20.10 11.10 3.43
CA GLY A 124 19.67 10.97 4.82
C GLY A 124 18.47 10.03 4.99
N THR A 125 18.25 9.58 6.22
CA THR A 125 17.18 8.63 6.57
C THR A 125 16.20 9.22 7.59
N GLY A 126 16.30 10.53 7.86
CA GLY A 126 15.54 11.26 8.87
C GLY A 126 16.45 12.10 9.79
N PRO A 127 16.46 13.46 9.68
CA PRO A 127 15.80 14.28 8.65
C PRO A 127 16.47 14.14 7.28
N LEU A 128 15.74 14.49 6.21
CA LEU A 128 16.26 14.46 4.85
C LEU A 128 17.16 15.67 4.57
N THR A 129 18.14 15.49 3.69
CA THR A 129 18.97 16.56 3.14
C THR A 129 18.91 16.48 1.62
N VAL A 130 18.78 17.62 0.95
CA VAL A 130 18.73 17.69 -0.51
C VAL A 130 19.90 18.47 -1.08
N ASN A 131 20.33 18.12 -2.30
CA ASN A 131 21.21 18.99 -3.06
C ASN A 131 20.42 20.24 -3.52
N THR A 132 20.61 21.36 -2.84
CA THR A 132 19.82 22.58 -3.11
C THR A 132 20.05 23.17 -4.49
N SER A 133 21.14 22.83 -5.18
CA SER A 133 21.39 23.29 -6.55
C SER A 133 20.47 22.64 -7.59
N THR A 134 19.74 21.58 -7.24
CA THR A 134 18.83 20.85 -8.13
C THR A 134 17.36 21.14 -7.84
N LEU A 135 17.08 22.05 -6.90
CA LEU A 135 15.73 22.49 -6.59
C LEU A 135 15.20 23.40 -7.69
N VAL A 136 13.98 23.11 -8.15
CA VAL A 136 13.17 23.97 -9.01
C VAL A 136 11.79 24.10 -8.38
N GLY A 137 11.04 25.14 -8.70
CA GLY A 137 9.78 25.37 -8.00
C GLY A 137 8.95 26.51 -8.53
N GLN A 138 8.14 27.04 -7.63
CA GLN A 138 7.34 28.24 -7.84
C GLN A 138 7.18 29.03 -6.54
N SER A 139 7.21 30.36 -6.65
CA SER A 139 6.93 31.30 -5.56
C SER A 139 5.54 31.94 -5.71
N SER A 140 5.09 32.64 -4.66
CA SER A 140 3.73 33.19 -4.56
C SER A 140 2.64 32.13 -4.66
N VAL A 141 2.84 30.99 -4.00
CA VAL A 141 1.88 29.89 -3.97
C VAL A 141 1.28 29.68 -2.59
N SER A 142 -0.04 29.56 -2.55
CA SER A 142 -0.81 29.17 -1.37
C SER A 142 -1.12 27.68 -1.45
N ILE A 143 -0.57 26.92 -0.51
CA ILE A 143 -0.76 25.48 -0.37
C ILE A 143 -1.71 25.18 0.80
N LEU A 144 -2.20 23.95 0.90
CA LEU A 144 -3.04 23.54 2.02
C LEU A 144 -2.28 22.70 3.04
N THR A 145 -2.56 22.93 4.32
CA THR A 145 -2.19 22.00 5.40
C THR A 145 -3.38 21.12 5.74
N ILE A 146 -3.22 19.80 5.58
CA ILE A 146 -4.24 18.82 5.97
C ILE A 146 -4.17 18.56 7.47
N PRO A 147 -5.30 18.21 8.11
CA PRO A 147 -5.32 17.99 9.55
C PRO A 147 -4.70 16.62 9.92
N PRO A 148 -4.26 16.43 11.19
CA PRO A 148 -3.48 15.27 11.62
C PRO A 148 -4.17 13.91 11.47
N GLU A 149 -5.51 13.88 11.39
CA GLU A 149 -6.29 12.66 11.18
C GLU A 149 -6.28 12.14 9.73
N SER A 150 -5.67 12.88 8.79
CA SER A 150 -5.58 12.47 7.39
C SER A 150 -4.32 11.64 7.14
N ASP A 151 -4.52 10.46 6.54
CA ASP A 151 -3.44 9.56 6.15
C ASP A 151 -2.79 9.92 4.79
N LEU A 152 -3.20 11.04 4.18
CA LEU A 152 -2.61 11.50 2.92
C LEU A 152 -1.15 11.94 3.13
N PRO A 153 -0.24 11.61 2.19
CA PRO A 153 1.11 12.16 2.22
C PRO A 153 1.14 13.65 1.85
N ASN A 154 2.30 14.28 1.93
CA ASN A 154 2.52 15.55 1.22
C ASN A 154 2.28 15.31 -0.29
N VAL A 155 1.66 16.28 -0.97
CA VAL A 155 1.30 16.19 -2.39
C VAL A 155 1.75 17.43 -3.16
N VAL A 156 2.45 17.19 -4.26
CA VAL A 156 2.73 18.20 -5.29
C VAL A 156 1.71 18.04 -6.41
N GLY A 157 0.76 18.97 -6.44
CA GLY A 157 -0.36 18.94 -7.38
C GLY A 157 -0.11 19.68 -8.69
N ILE A 158 -1.15 19.73 -9.51
CA ILE A 158 -1.19 20.35 -10.84
C ILE A 158 -0.63 21.78 -10.91
N PRO A 159 -0.78 22.67 -9.90
CA PRO A 159 -0.18 24.00 -9.97
C PRO A 159 1.31 23.99 -10.34
N LEU A 160 2.11 23.13 -9.71
CA LEU A 160 3.53 22.99 -10.06
C LEU A 160 3.71 22.19 -11.36
N LEU A 161 2.97 21.08 -11.51
CA LEU A 161 3.11 20.17 -12.66
C LEU A 161 2.71 20.82 -13.99
N SER A 162 1.89 21.87 -13.96
CA SER A 162 1.55 22.67 -15.14
C SER A 162 2.70 23.54 -15.65
N GLN A 163 3.70 23.81 -14.80
CA GLN A 163 4.80 24.74 -15.07
C GLN A 163 6.07 24.05 -15.56
N TYR A 164 6.13 22.72 -15.49
CA TYR A 164 7.27 21.90 -15.90
C TYR A 164 6.81 20.73 -16.76
N ALA A 165 7.65 20.30 -17.71
CA ALA A 165 7.53 18.97 -18.25
C ALA A 165 8.10 17.98 -17.23
N THR A 166 7.30 17.02 -16.78
CA THR A 166 7.68 16.08 -15.72
C THR A 166 8.12 14.76 -16.34
N TYR A 167 9.40 14.43 -16.21
CA TYR A 167 9.97 13.17 -16.71
C TYR A 167 10.15 12.17 -15.57
N ILE A 168 9.28 11.17 -15.55
CA ILE A 168 9.33 10.03 -14.64
C ILE A 168 10.21 8.93 -15.26
N ARG A 169 11.31 8.62 -14.58
CA ARG A 169 12.41 7.77 -15.04
C ARG A 169 12.44 6.45 -14.28
N SER A 170 11.57 5.54 -14.70
CA SER A 170 11.57 4.15 -14.25
C SER A 170 12.85 3.40 -14.63
N ASP A 171 13.61 3.88 -15.62
CA ASP A 171 14.96 3.39 -15.93
C ASP A 171 16.01 3.72 -14.84
N GLN A 172 15.65 4.58 -13.88
CA GLN A 172 16.49 4.99 -12.76
C GLN A 172 15.74 4.86 -11.42
N PRO A 173 15.39 3.63 -11.00
CA PRO A 173 14.68 3.42 -9.76
C PRO A 173 15.54 3.85 -8.56
N GLN A 174 14.95 4.63 -7.65
CA GLN A 174 15.53 5.03 -6.38
C GLN A 174 14.95 4.16 -5.27
N ILE A 175 15.84 3.55 -4.49
CA ILE A 175 15.49 2.74 -3.32
C ILE A 175 16.37 3.16 -2.15
N PHE A 176 15.75 3.65 -1.07
CA PHE A 176 16.45 4.12 0.13
C PHE A 176 15.58 4.03 1.38
N GLN A 177 16.17 4.16 2.57
CA GLN A 177 15.43 4.15 3.83
C GLN A 177 15.06 5.57 4.25
N ASN A 178 13.83 5.78 4.71
CA ASN A 178 13.39 7.02 5.35
C ASN A 178 12.52 6.69 6.57
N ASN A 179 12.92 7.13 7.77
CA ASN A 179 12.21 6.87 9.03
C ASN A 179 11.86 5.39 9.26
N GLY A 180 12.75 4.48 8.89
CA GLY A 180 12.58 3.03 9.06
C GLY A 180 11.71 2.34 7.99
N LYS A 181 11.17 3.10 7.03
CA LYS A 181 10.44 2.58 5.87
C LYS A 181 11.28 2.66 4.60
N THR A 182 11.17 1.64 3.76
CA THR A 182 11.80 1.63 2.43
C THR A 182 11.00 2.53 1.48
N VAL A 183 11.67 3.50 0.86
CA VAL A 183 11.13 4.31 -0.22
C VAL A 183 11.55 3.68 -1.55
N ARG A 184 10.58 3.46 -2.44
CA ARG A 184 10.73 2.98 -3.82
C ARG A 184 10.06 3.96 -4.74
N THR A 185 10.82 4.59 -5.61
CA THR A 185 10.27 5.59 -6.52
C THR A 185 11.13 5.74 -7.77
N PRO A 186 10.55 6.01 -8.94
CA PRO A 186 11.35 6.41 -10.10
C PRO A 186 12.06 7.75 -9.83
N GLN A 187 13.21 7.96 -10.44
CA GLN A 187 13.79 9.31 -10.50
C GLN A 187 12.83 10.24 -11.28
N ILE A 188 12.75 11.51 -10.86
CA ILE A 188 11.91 12.50 -11.53
C ILE A 188 12.75 13.72 -11.90
N ASP A 189 12.74 14.06 -13.18
CA ASP A 189 13.38 15.26 -13.72
C ASP A 189 12.30 16.27 -14.11
N PHE A 190 12.38 17.49 -13.54
CA PHE A 190 11.53 18.61 -13.93
C PHE A 190 12.24 19.44 -15.00
N LEU A 191 11.69 19.42 -16.21
CA LEU A 191 12.27 20.03 -17.40
C LEU A 191 11.48 21.29 -17.80
N PRO A 192 12.08 22.22 -18.56
CA PRO A 192 11.34 23.32 -19.14
C PRO A 192 10.16 22.84 -20.00
N LEU A 193 9.04 23.57 -19.97
CA LEU A 193 7.88 23.26 -20.83
C LEU A 193 8.27 23.19 -22.30
N GLY A 194 7.68 22.24 -23.03
CA GLY A 194 8.04 21.99 -24.42
C GLY A 194 9.34 21.20 -24.59
N ALA A 195 9.91 20.63 -23.53
CA ALA A 195 11.05 19.72 -23.65
C ALA A 195 10.73 18.49 -24.52
N GLY A 196 9.45 18.14 -24.70
CA GLY A 196 9.01 17.01 -25.51
C GLY A 196 9.36 15.66 -24.86
N GLY A 197 9.20 14.58 -25.62
CA GLY A 197 9.25 13.21 -25.08
C GLY A 197 10.62 12.67 -24.66
N GLN A 198 11.69 13.47 -24.63
CA GLN A 198 13.04 13.01 -24.23
C GLN A 198 13.53 11.76 -25.01
N GLY A 199 13.25 11.71 -26.31
CA GLY A 199 13.57 10.56 -27.18
C GLY A 199 12.45 9.52 -27.29
N ILE A 200 11.41 9.61 -26.46
CA ILE A 200 10.19 8.80 -26.57
C ILE A 200 9.31 9.37 -27.68
N THR A 201 8.98 8.53 -28.66
CA THR A 201 8.19 8.92 -29.84
C THR A 201 6.70 8.64 -29.69
N ARG A 202 6.34 7.58 -28.96
CA ARG A 202 4.95 7.23 -28.65
C ARG A 202 4.33 8.29 -27.75
N ARG A 203 3.19 8.81 -28.18
CA ARG A 203 2.53 9.96 -27.57
C ARG A 203 1.03 9.74 -27.50
N ALA A 204 0.50 9.63 -26.29
CA ALA A 204 -0.93 9.72 -26.02
C ALA A 204 -1.31 11.19 -25.87
N PRO A 205 -2.13 11.76 -26.78
CA PRO A 205 -2.67 13.10 -26.58
C PRO A 205 -3.51 13.14 -25.31
N MET A 206 -3.25 14.10 -24.44
CA MET A 206 -4.08 14.30 -23.25
C MET A 206 -5.13 15.36 -23.54
N GLN A 207 -6.35 15.12 -23.07
CA GLN A 207 -7.43 16.09 -23.16
C GLN A 207 -7.54 16.90 -21.88
N LEU A 208 -7.87 18.18 -22.03
CA LEU A 208 -8.29 19.04 -20.93
C LEU A 208 -9.80 19.21 -21.03
N LYS A 209 -10.55 18.80 -20.02
CA LYS A 209 -11.95 19.19 -19.88
C LYS A 209 -12.03 20.66 -19.42
N SER A 210 -11.60 21.59 -20.29
CA SER A 210 -11.79 23.04 -20.12
C SER A 210 -12.16 23.68 -21.46
N GLY A 211 -13.13 24.61 -21.43
CA GLY A 211 -13.81 25.12 -22.63
C GLY A 211 -12.98 25.97 -23.60
N THR A 212 -11.69 26.21 -23.34
CA THR A 212 -10.87 27.15 -24.14
C THR A 212 -9.44 26.69 -24.45
N GLY A 213 -9.00 25.53 -23.96
CA GLY A 213 -7.64 24.98 -24.23
C GLY A 213 -6.48 25.80 -23.65
N SER A 214 -6.75 26.70 -22.69
CA SER A 214 -5.78 27.67 -22.15
C SER A 214 -5.29 27.36 -20.70
N ALA A 215 -5.70 26.24 -20.10
CA ALA A 215 -5.43 25.95 -18.69
C ALA A 215 -3.93 25.89 -18.33
N PHE A 216 -3.05 25.54 -19.28
CA PHE A 216 -1.60 25.43 -19.06
C PHE A 216 -0.77 26.51 -19.77
N ILE A 217 -1.41 27.61 -20.23
CA ILE A 217 -0.67 28.75 -20.82
C ILE A 217 -0.58 29.95 -19.88
N THR A 218 -1.32 29.96 -18.78
CA THR A 218 -1.28 31.02 -17.77
C THR A 218 -0.67 30.50 -16.47
N ALA A 219 -0.05 31.39 -15.71
CA ALA A 219 0.45 31.05 -14.39
C ALA A 219 -0.72 30.70 -13.45
N PRO A 220 -0.58 29.67 -12.60
CA PRO A 220 -1.49 29.40 -11.50
C PRO A 220 -1.75 30.64 -10.65
N VAL A 221 -2.94 30.72 -10.06
CA VAL A 221 -3.36 31.85 -9.23
C VAL A 221 -3.95 31.38 -7.93
N TYR A 222 -3.76 32.17 -6.87
CA TYR A 222 -4.62 32.12 -5.69
C TYR A 222 -5.58 33.29 -5.70
N VAL A 223 -6.75 33.15 -5.06
CA VAL A 223 -7.69 34.26 -4.91
C VAL A 223 -7.43 34.94 -3.58
N PHE A 224 -6.96 36.17 -3.64
CA PHE A 224 -6.75 37.00 -2.45
C PHE A 224 -8.08 37.39 -1.80
N ASN A 225 -8.03 37.72 -0.50
CA ASN A 225 -9.22 38.06 0.25
C ASN A 225 -9.51 39.57 0.23
N PHE A 226 -10.60 39.96 -0.43
CA PHE A 226 -11.05 41.36 -0.48
C PHE A 226 -11.41 41.94 0.90
N GLU A 227 -11.78 41.11 1.88
CA GLU A 227 -12.05 41.57 3.24
C GLU A 227 -10.79 42.09 3.95
N ASN A 228 -9.59 41.77 3.46
CA ASN A 228 -8.35 42.31 4.02
C ASN A 228 -8.28 43.84 3.93
N ILE A 229 -8.96 44.44 2.94
CA ILE A 229 -9.14 45.90 2.84
C ILE A 229 -9.80 46.44 4.12
N ASN A 230 -10.88 45.80 4.55
CA ASN A 230 -11.69 46.24 5.68
C ASN A 230 -10.96 45.99 7.01
N ASN A 231 -10.07 45.00 7.03
CA ASN A 231 -9.36 44.54 8.23
C ASN A 231 -7.93 45.10 8.37
N GLY A 232 -7.46 45.91 7.40
CA GLY A 232 -6.12 46.48 7.41
C GLY A 232 -5.00 45.45 7.29
N ARG A 233 -5.29 44.27 6.73
CA ARG A 233 -4.31 43.21 6.48
C ARG A 233 -3.72 43.31 5.07
N PRO A 234 -2.50 42.83 4.83
CA PRO A 234 -1.98 42.68 3.47
C PRO A 234 -2.88 41.83 2.59
N TRP A 235 -2.94 42.13 1.29
CA TRP A 235 -3.76 41.38 0.33
C TRP A 235 -3.23 39.97 0.07
N THR A 236 -1.95 39.74 0.33
CA THR A 236 -1.32 38.43 0.20
C THR A 236 -1.75 37.48 1.31
N GLU A 237 -2.08 37.98 2.50
CA GLU A 237 -2.45 37.13 3.63
C GLU A 237 -3.86 36.56 3.49
N ASN A 238 -4.09 35.40 4.10
CA ASN A 238 -5.38 34.74 4.22
C ASN A 238 -6.17 34.65 2.90
N PRO A 239 -5.59 34.10 1.82
CA PRO A 239 -6.29 33.97 0.56
C PRO A 239 -7.56 33.11 0.72
N THR A 240 -8.59 33.43 -0.04
CA THR A 240 -9.88 32.70 0.01
C THR A 240 -9.83 31.38 -0.72
N THR A 241 -8.91 31.22 -1.68
CA THR A 241 -8.63 29.96 -2.35
C THR A 241 -7.13 29.73 -2.39
N PRO A 242 -6.67 28.47 -2.29
CA PRO A 242 -5.28 28.14 -2.56
C PRO A 242 -4.92 28.41 -4.02
N THR A 243 -3.64 28.23 -4.34
CA THR A 243 -3.18 28.30 -5.73
C THR A 243 -3.76 27.15 -6.53
N ILE A 244 -4.49 27.50 -7.59
CA ILE A 244 -5.12 26.60 -8.56
C ILE A 244 -4.80 27.08 -9.98
N LEU A 245 -5.14 26.26 -10.97
CA LEU A 245 -5.18 26.74 -12.36
C LEU A 245 -6.35 27.73 -12.54
N GLN A 246 -6.17 28.71 -13.42
CA GLN A 246 -7.21 29.72 -13.73
C GLN A 246 -8.45 29.11 -14.39
N GLU A 247 -8.26 27.99 -15.09
CA GLU A 247 -9.32 27.16 -15.65
C GLU A 247 -9.19 25.77 -15.03
N PRO A 248 -10.29 25.07 -14.69
CA PRO A 248 -10.22 23.70 -14.20
C PRO A 248 -9.42 22.83 -15.19
N GLY A 249 -8.27 22.35 -14.76
CA GLY A 249 -7.37 21.55 -15.59
C GLY A 249 -7.18 20.18 -14.96
N ALA A 250 -7.41 19.16 -15.77
CA ALA A 250 -7.25 17.75 -15.43
C ALA A 250 -6.73 17.06 -16.70
N PHE A 251 -5.87 16.06 -16.52
CA PHE A 251 -5.33 15.29 -17.65
C PHE A 251 -6.23 14.09 -17.90
N PHE A 252 -6.78 13.97 -19.10
CA PHE A 252 -7.56 12.79 -19.50
C PHE A 252 -6.87 12.05 -20.66
N LEU A 253 -6.95 10.73 -20.64
CA LEU A 253 -6.47 9.83 -21.68
C LEU A 253 -7.65 9.12 -22.34
N ASN A 254 -7.58 8.95 -23.66
CA ASN A 254 -8.52 8.09 -24.37
C ASN A 254 -8.11 6.64 -24.20
N VAL A 255 -9.05 5.82 -23.73
CA VAL A 255 -8.83 4.41 -23.44
C VAL A 255 -9.90 3.54 -24.07
N ASP A 256 -9.53 2.30 -24.35
CA ASP A 256 -10.44 1.20 -24.64
C ASP A 256 -10.23 0.11 -23.56
N VAL A 257 -11.31 -0.45 -23.04
CA VAL A 257 -11.26 -1.52 -22.03
C VAL A 257 -12.17 -2.65 -22.48
N GLU A 258 -11.67 -3.88 -22.45
CA GLU A 258 -12.43 -5.07 -22.83
C GLU A 258 -12.42 -6.11 -21.70
N ASN A 259 -13.57 -6.75 -21.49
CA ASN A 259 -13.71 -7.85 -20.55
C ASN A 259 -14.87 -8.78 -20.97
N GLU A 260 -14.59 -10.07 -21.14
CA GLU A 260 -15.57 -11.13 -21.44
C GLU A 260 -16.48 -10.84 -22.66
N GLY A 261 -15.98 -10.05 -23.61
CA GLY A 261 -16.71 -9.62 -24.81
C GLY A 261 -17.53 -8.34 -24.65
N GLU A 262 -17.59 -7.76 -23.45
CA GLU A 262 -18.06 -6.39 -23.22
C GLU A 262 -16.92 -5.39 -23.40
N SER A 263 -17.24 -4.15 -23.79
CA SER A 263 -16.20 -3.14 -24.03
C SER A 263 -16.64 -1.71 -23.75
N LEU A 264 -15.72 -0.93 -23.19
CA LEU A 264 -15.75 0.53 -23.13
C LEU A 264 -14.84 1.05 -24.23
N ASN A 265 -15.41 1.66 -25.27
CA ASN A 265 -14.64 2.16 -26.42
C ASN A 265 -14.56 3.69 -26.42
N ASN A 266 -13.35 4.21 -26.55
CA ASN A 266 -13.02 5.64 -26.63
C ASN A 266 -13.57 6.44 -25.44
N PHE A 267 -13.37 5.90 -24.24
CA PHE A 267 -13.69 6.57 -22.98
C PHE A 267 -12.54 7.49 -22.54
N GLU A 268 -12.88 8.54 -21.78
CA GLU A 268 -11.91 9.48 -21.25
C GLU A 268 -11.65 9.19 -19.78
N PHE A 269 -10.58 8.47 -19.49
CA PHE A 269 -10.17 8.19 -18.12
C PHE A 269 -9.24 9.29 -17.62
N PHE A 270 -9.40 9.67 -16.36
CA PHE A 270 -8.55 10.64 -15.69
C PHE A 270 -7.15 10.06 -15.50
N PHE A 271 -6.10 10.79 -15.84
CA PHE A 271 -4.73 10.35 -15.63
C PHE A 271 -4.21 10.87 -14.30
N ASP A 272 -3.95 9.95 -13.38
CA ASP A 272 -3.65 10.25 -12.00
C ASP A 272 -2.37 9.51 -11.56
N THR A 273 -1.29 10.26 -11.38
CA THR A 273 -0.02 9.72 -10.86
C THR A 273 -0.04 9.49 -9.35
N GLY A 274 -1.03 10.02 -8.64
CA GLY A 274 -1.31 9.71 -7.24
C GLY A 274 -2.05 8.40 -7.05
N ALA A 275 -2.79 7.92 -8.06
CA ALA A 275 -3.43 6.62 -8.06
C ALA A 275 -2.43 5.51 -8.44
N SER A 276 -2.09 4.64 -7.48
CA SER A 276 -1.22 3.48 -7.75
C SER A 276 -1.93 2.38 -8.55
N VAL A 277 -3.26 2.31 -8.48
CA VAL A 277 -4.08 1.31 -9.18
C VAL A 277 -5.08 2.03 -10.09
N THR A 278 -5.36 1.44 -11.24
CA THR A 278 -6.38 1.92 -12.18
C THR A 278 -7.78 1.75 -11.58
N VAL A 279 -8.66 2.74 -11.78
CA VAL A 279 -10.01 2.76 -11.22
C VAL A 279 -11.04 2.73 -12.34
N VAL A 280 -12.13 2.00 -12.13
CA VAL A 280 -13.34 2.04 -12.95
C VAL A 280 -14.51 2.47 -12.06
N SER A 281 -15.40 3.35 -12.53
CA SER A 281 -16.62 3.68 -11.78
C SER A 281 -17.56 2.48 -11.68
N GLU A 282 -18.44 2.46 -10.68
CA GLU A 282 -19.36 1.33 -10.45
C GLU A 282 -20.23 1.05 -11.67
N LEU A 283 -20.72 2.10 -12.34
CA LEU A 283 -21.53 1.96 -13.54
C LEU A 283 -20.73 1.37 -14.72
N ASN A 284 -19.45 1.72 -14.84
CA ASN A 284 -18.61 1.21 -15.92
C ASN A 284 -18.10 -0.21 -15.61
N ALA A 285 -17.93 -0.58 -14.34
CA ALA A 285 -17.68 -1.96 -13.92
C ALA A 285 -18.85 -2.87 -14.31
N LEU A 286 -20.09 -2.43 -14.05
CA LEU A 286 -21.29 -3.16 -14.48
C LEU A 286 -21.38 -3.32 -16.00
N ARG A 287 -20.93 -2.32 -16.77
CA ARG A 287 -20.86 -2.40 -18.24
C ARG A 287 -19.78 -3.35 -18.73
N LEU A 288 -18.74 -3.58 -17.95
CA LEU A 288 -17.68 -4.55 -18.23
C LEU A 288 -18.01 -5.96 -17.73
N GLY A 289 -19.17 -6.15 -17.10
CA GLY A 289 -19.65 -7.46 -16.65
C GLY A 289 -19.42 -7.76 -15.16
N PHE A 290 -18.93 -6.80 -14.37
CA PHE A 290 -18.74 -6.96 -12.93
C PHE A 290 -19.78 -6.17 -12.14
N ASP A 291 -20.53 -6.83 -11.26
CA ASP A 291 -21.38 -6.15 -10.27
C ASP A 291 -20.61 -6.06 -8.94
N PRO A 292 -20.04 -4.88 -8.59
CA PRO A 292 -19.21 -4.73 -7.39
C PRO A 292 -19.99 -4.91 -6.08
N THR A 293 -21.33 -5.05 -6.13
CA THR A 293 -22.17 -5.32 -4.97
C THR A 293 -22.54 -6.80 -4.83
N LEU A 294 -22.60 -7.53 -5.96
CA LEU A 294 -23.09 -8.92 -5.98
C LEU A 294 -22.00 -9.95 -6.25
N ASP A 295 -20.95 -9.56 -6.96
CA ASP A 295 -19.84 -10.44 -7.32
C ASP A 295 -18.76 -10.36 -6.24
N GLU A 296 -18.14 -11.52 -5.96
CA GLU A 296 -16.98 -11.58 -5.08
C GLU A 296 -15.79 -10.94 -5.81
N PRO A 297 -15.09 -9.95 -5.20
CA PRO A 297 -13.94 -9.33 -5.83
C PRO A 297 -12.78 -10.33 -5.96
N ASP A 298 -11.98 -10.18 -7.02
CA ASP A 298 -10.75 -10.95 -7.16
C ASP A 298 -9.78 -10.59 -6.02
N PHE A 299 -9.66 -9.31 -5.68
CA PHE A 299 -8.79 -8.83 -4.60
C PHE A 299 -9.40 -7.61 -3.92
N THR A 300 -8.90 -7.25 -2.75
CA THR A 300 -9.25 -5.97 -2.11
C THR A 300 -8.02 -5.11 -1.93
N ILE A 301 -8.16 -3.80 -1.99
CA ILE A 301 -7.06 -2.89 -1.61
C ILE A 301 -7.54 -1.85 -0.60
N ALA A 302 -6.60 -1.38 0.22
CA ALA A 302 -6.79 -0.16 0.97
C ALA A 302 -6.60 1.07 0.07
N VAL A 303 -7.64 1.90 -0.06
CA VAL A 303 -7.56 3.21 -0.72
C VAL A 303 -7.50 4.28 0.34
N THR A 304 -6.39 5.02 0.38
CA THR A 304 -6.26 6.22 1.20
C THR A 304 -6.77 7.42 0.43
N GLY A 305 -7.73 8.14 1.00
CA GLY A 305 -8.26 9.38 0.44
C GLY A 305 -8.40 10.47 1.49
N SER A 306 -9.00 11.58 1.09
CA SER A 306 -9.19 12.77 1.93
C SER A 306 -9.91 12.50 3.26
N ALA A 307 -10.87 11.57 3.32
CA ALA A 307 -11.61 11.27 4.56
C ALA A 307 -11.13 10.01 5.29
N GLY A 308 -9.88 9.59 5.05
CA GLY A 308 -9.27 8.42 5.66
C GLY A 308 -9.14 7.25 4.70
N VAL A 309 -8.98 6.04 5.24
CA VAL A 309 -8.74 4.82 4.45
C VAL A 309 -10.01 3.99 4.33
N ASN A 310 -10.41 3.69 3.09
CA ASN A 310 -11.34 2.58 2.82
C ASN A 310 -10.50 1.31 2.65
N GLN A 311 -10.63 0.39 3.59
CA GLN A 311 -9.76 -0.77 3.71
C GLN A 311 -10.14 -1.90 2.74
N GLU A 312 -11.37 -1.95 2.22
CA GLU A 312 -11.89 -3.11 1.48
C GLU A 312 -12.49 -2.67 0.13
N VAL A 313 -11.74 -1.91 -0.66
CA VAL A 313 -12.20 -1.51 -2.00
C VAL A 313 -12.11 -2.71 -2.95
N PRO A 314 -13.21 -3.10 -3.62
CA PRO A 314 -13.24 -4.29 -4.47
C PRO A 314 -12.41 -4.10 -5.74
N GLY A 315 -11.61 -5.11 -6.08
CA GLY A 315 -10.74 -5.17 -7.24
C GLY A 315 -11.05 -6.36 -8.14
N PHE A 316 -10.92 -6.15 -9.45
CA PHE A 316 -11.19 -7.13 -10.50
C PHE A 316 -10.11 -7.07 -11.58
N PHE A 317 -10.00 -8.12 -12.39
CA PHE A 317 -9.14 -8.11 -13.57
C PHE A 317 -9.96 -7.89 -14.85
N VAL A 318 -9.58 -6.89 -15.64
CA VAL A 318 -10.09 -6.76 -17.01
C VAL A 318 -9.16 -7.48 -17.99
N GLU A 319 -9.73 -8.12 -19.01
CA GLU A 319 -8.96 -8.89 -20.00
C GLU A 319 -7.97 -8.03 -20.78
N GLU A 320 -8.40 -6.85 -21.23
CA GLU A 320 -7.57 -5.92 -21.99
C GLU A 320 -7.83 -4.45 -21.60
N PHE A 321 -6.75 -3.67 -21.48
CA PHE A 321 -6.80 -2.22 -21.33
C PHE A 321 -5.85 -1.57 -22.32
N THR A 322 -6.37 -0.67 -23.15
CA THR A 322 -5.63 0.03 -24.19
C THR A 322 -5.60 1.54 -23.95
N ILE A 323 -4.41 2.13 -23.80
CA ILE A 323 -4.19 3.59 -23.85
C ILE A 323 -3.92 3.98 -25.31
N GLN A 324 -4.80 4.80 -25.88
CA GLN A 324 -4.68 5.22 -27.28
C GLN A 324 -3.52 6.20 -27.47
N ALA A 325 -2.58 5.87 -28.34
CA ALA A 325 -1.40 6.70 -28.61
C ALA A 325 -1.00 6.75 -30.09
N VAL A 326 -0.54 7.92 -30.52
CA VAL A 326 0.15 8.08 -31.80
C VAL A 326 1.55 7.49 -31.67
N GLY A 327 1.98 6.69 -32.65
CA GLY A 327 3.22 5.92 -32.56
C GLY A 327 3.03 4.49 -32.02
N GLY A 328 1.78 4.07 -31.80
CA GLY A 328 1.38 2.73 -31.37
C GLY A 328 0.77 2.78 -29.97
N SER A 329 -0.48 2.36 -29.84
CA SER A 329 -1.18 2.26 -28.56
C SER A 329 -0.47 1.33 -27.57
N ILE A 330 -0.77 1.49 -26.29
CA ILE A 330 -0.29 0.61 -25.23
C ILE A 330 -1.45 -0.29 -24.84
N THR A 331 -1.32 -1.57 -25.12
CA THR A 331 -2.31 -2.57 -24.78
C THR A 331 -1.70 -3.47 -23.71
N ALA A 332 -2.38 -3.58 -22.57
CA ALA A 332 -2.06 -4.46 -21.48
C ALA A 332 -3.18 -5.47 -21.30
N THR A 333 -2.84 -6.69 -20.86
CA THR A 333 -3.80 -7.78 -20.65
C THR A 333 -3.83 -8.17 -19.18
N ASN A 334 -4.96 -8.70 -18.71
CA ASN A 334 -5.14 -9.13 -17.32
C ASN A 334 -4.78 -8.01 -16.35
N VAL A 335 -5.44 -6.87 -16.52
CA VAL A 335 -5.13 -5.62 -15.83
C VAL A 335 -5.94 -5.53 -14.54
N PRO A 336 -5.28 -5.40 -13.37
CA PRO A 336 -5.99 -5.15 -12.14
C PRO A 336 -6.58 -3.73 -12.14
N VAL A 337 -7.87 -3.67 -11.85
CA VAL A 337 -8.64 -2.44 -11.64
C VAL A 337 -9.38 -2.51 -10.32
N ILE A 338 -9.62 -1.37 -9.69
CA ILE A 338 -10.55 -1.28 -8.56
C ILE A 338 -11.83 -0.58 -8.97
N VAL A 339 -12.91 -0.90 -8.29
CA VAL A 339 -14.22 -0.31 -8.56
C VAL A 339 -14.55 0.70 -7.46
N LEU A 340 -14.59 1.98 -7.84
CA LEU A 340 -14.87 3.08 -6.93
C LEU A 340 -15.42 4.29 -7.68
N ASP A 341 -16.53 4.83 -7.19
CA ASP A 341 -17.07 6.09 -7.67
C ASP A 341 -16.28 7.28 -7.09
N ILE A 342 -15.57 7.99 -7.97
CA ILE A 342 -14.75 9.15 -7.61
C ILE A 342 -15.35 10.40 -8.27
N ALA A 343 -15.53 11.46 -7.48
CA ALA A 343 -16.04 12.74 -7.97
C ALA A 343 -15.10 13.36 -9.01
N ASP A 344 -15.66 13.90 -10.11
CA ASP A 344 -14.90 14.59 -11.15
C ASP A 344 -14.34 15.92 -10.61
N PRO A 345 -13.02 16.11 -10.57
CA PRO A 345 -12.42 17.33 -10.03
C PRO A 345 -12.75 18.59 -10.85
N THR A 346 -13.17 18.44 -12.11
CA THR A 346 -13.63 19.54 -12.96
C THR A 346 -15.11 19.87 -12.80
N ASN A 347 -15.90 18.89 -12.32
CA ASN A 347 -17.32 19.05 -11.99
C ASN A 347 -17.73 18.07 -10.87
N PRO A 348 -17.55 18.45 -9.59
CA PRO A 348 -17.73 17.54 -8.45
C PRO A 348 -19.15 16.99 -8.25
N ALA A 349 -20.13 17.44 -9.05
CA ALA A 349 -21.47 16.85 -9.08
C ALA A 349 -21.56 15.56 -9.91
N ASN A 350 -20.52 15.23 -10.68
CA ASN A 350 -20.44 14.04 -11.52
C ASN A 350 -19.34 13.09 -11.02
N ILE A 351 -19.39 11.85 -11.48
CA ILE A 351 -18.37 10.81 -11.26
C ILE A 351 -17.49 10.71 -12.50
N VAL A 352 -16.19 10.51 -12.33
CA VAL A 352 -15.28 10.22 -13.45
C VAL A 352 -15.58 8.83 -14.03
N ASP A 353 -15.42 8.65 -15.33
CA ASP A 353 -15.63 7.34 -15.96
C ASP A 353 -14.64 6.28 -15.43
N GLY A 354 -13.43 6.71 -15.10
CA GLY A 354 -12.38 5.90 -14.49
C GLY A 354 -11.09 6.70 -14.38
N ILE A 355 -10.06 6.07 -13.81
CA ILE A 355 -8.72 6.63 -13.59
C ILE A 355 -7.67 5.68 -14.16
N VAL A 356 -6.77 6.19 -15.00
CA VAL A 356 -5.52 5.50 -15.38
C VAL A 356 -4.50 5.74 -14.27
N GLY A 357 -4.25 4.70 -13.48
CA GLY A 357 -3.24 4.71 -12.42
C GLY A 357 -1.85 4.36 -12.92
N THR A 358 -0.85 4.44 -12.04
CA THR A 358 0.55 4.16 -12.38
C THR A 358 0.85 2.68 -12.65
N ASN A 359 -0.04 1.76 -12.26
CA ASN A 359 0.13 0.32 -12.51
C ASN A 359 0.25 0.01 -14.01
N LEU A 360 -0.59 0.62 -14.85
CA LEU A 360 -0.54 0.48 -16.31
C LEU A 360 0.75 1.01 -16.96
N LEU A 361 1.53 1.80 -16.22
CA LEU A 361 2.76 2.42 -16.67
C LEU A 361 4.00 1.84 -15.98
N ALA A 362 3.83 0.79 -15.16
CA ALA A 362 4.93 0.12 -14.50
C ALA A 362 5.99 -0.38 -15.51
N GLY A 363 7.27 -0.16 -15.17
CA GLY A 363 8.38 -0.56 -16.03
C GLY A 363 8.51 0.28 -17.30
N ARG A 364 7.94 1.49 -17.35
CA ARG A 364 8.08 2.43 -18.47
C ARG A 364 8.49 3.81 -18.00
N ASN A 365 9.24 4.50 -18.85
CA ASN A 365 9.54 5.90 -18.73
C ASN A 365 8.37 6.73 -19.25
N VAL A 366 8.03 7.80 -18.54
CA VAL A 366 6.86 8.63 -18.84
C VAL A 366 7.24 10.10 -18.80
N VAL A 367 6.87 10.85 -19.84
CA VAL A 367 7.00 12.33 -19.83
C VAL A 367 5.61 12.95 -19.94
N ILE A 368 5.25 13.73 -18.93
CA ILE A 368 4.06 14.57 -18.95
C ILE A 368 4.52 15.95 -19.42
N ASP A 369 4.18 16.33 -20.66
CA ASP A 369 4.42 17.68 -21.16
C ASP A 369 3.09 18.42 -21.27
N PRO A 370 2.79 19.38 -20.37
CA PRO A 370 1.57 20.18 -20.45
C PRO A 370 1.51 21.08 -21.70
N LYS A 371 2.67 21.37 -22.33
CA LYS A 371 2.74 22.33 -23.44
C LYS A 371 3.84 21.97 -24.47
N PRO A 372 3.73 20.81 -25.14
CA PRO A 372 4.73 20.38 -26.13
C PRO A 372 4.82 21.32 -27.33
N SER A 373 3.81 22.18 -27.56
CA SER A 373 3.79 23.19 -28.63
C SER A 373 4.94 24.19 -28.54
N LEU A 374 5.48 24.47 -27.35
CA LEU A 374 6.64 25.35 -27.20
C LEU A 374 7.91 24.77 -27.82
N GLY A 375 8.04 23.44 -27.87
CA GLY A 375 9.15 22.73 -28.51
C GLY A 375 8.83 22.14 -29.88
N GLY A 376 7.65 22.43 -30.45
CA GLY A 376 7.19 21.84 -31.72
C GLY A 376 6.67 20.40 -31.61
N GLY A 377 6.39 19.89 -30.40
CA GLY A 377 5.98 18.52 -30.12
C GLY A 377 4.49 18.18 -30.29
N GLY A 378 3.65 19.15 -30.69
CA GLY A 378 2.20 18.99 -30.87
C GLY A 378 1.41 20.25 -30.51
N ILE A 379 0.07 20.23 -30.59
CA ILE A 379 -0.78 21.41 -30.32
C ILE A 379 -1.35 21.40 -28.88
N GLY A 380 -1.39 20.24 -28.20
CA GLY A 380 -1.98 20.10 -26.86
C GLY A 380 -1.14 19.24 -25.90
N PRO A 381 -1.53 19.18 -24.61
CA PRO A 381 -0.84 18.39 -23.59
C PRO A 381 -0.64 16.95 -24.02
N SER A 382 0.47 16.35 -23.63
CA SER A 382 0.85 15.03 -24.16
C SER A 382 1.56 14.19 -23.11
N LEU A 383 1.17 12.91 -23.05
CA LEU A 383 1.84 11.87 -22.30
C LEU A 383 2.70 11.06 -23.27
N TYR A 384 4.02 11.12 -23.09
CA TYR A 384 4.95 10.29 -23.85
C TYR A 384 5.30 9.06 -23.03
N ILE A 385 5.22 7.88 -23.63
CA ILE A 385 5.37 6.61 -22.91
C ILE A 385 6.33 5.68 -23.65
N SER A 386 7.42 5.29 -22.99
CA SER A 386 8.46 4.45 -23.59
C SER A 386 7.98 3.01 -23.84
N ASP A 387 8.78 2.25 -24.59
CA ASP A 387 8.75 0.80 -24.51
C ASP A 387 9.15 0.33 -23.09
N PRO A 388 8.87 -0.93 -22.69
CA PRO A 388 9.30 -1.42 -21.39
C PRO A 388 10.82 -1.28 -21.21
N ILE A 389 11.23 -0.81 -20.03
CA ILE A 389 12.65 -0.65 -19.67
C ILE A 389 13.19 -1.82 -18.85
N THR A 390 12.32 -2.74 -18.46
CA THR A 390 12.66 -3.96 -17.72
C THR A 390 13.14 -5.07 -18.66
N SER A 391 13.86 -6.04 -18.10
CA SER A 391 14.32 -7.22 -18.83
C SER A 391 13.96 -8.49 -18.08
N GLU A 392 13.52 -9.51 -18.81
CA GLU A 392 13.18 -10.81 -18.26
C GLU A 392 14.43 -11.64 -17.94
N PHE A 393 14.47 -12.23 -16.74
CA PHE A 393 15.50 -13.18 -16.31
C PHE A 393 14.80 -14.46 -15.88
N ASP A 394 14.85 -15.48 -16.73
CA ASP A 394 14.24 -16.77 -16.42
C ASP A 394 15.24 -17.67 -15.71
N TRP A 395 14.83 -18.28 -14.61
CA TRP A 395 15.59 -19.32 -13.96
C TRP A 395 15.77 -20.50 -14.91
N SER A 396 17.02 -20.93 -15.11
CA SER A 396 17.39 -21.95 -16.09
C SER A 396 18.06 -23.18 -15.47
N SER A 397 18.38 -23.13 -14.17
CA SER A 397 19.04 -24.23 -13.48
C SER A 397 18.11 -25.44 -13.33
N THR A 398 18.60 -26.62 -13.70
CA THR A 398 17.92 -27.91 -13.52
C THR A 398 18.32 -28.62 -12.23
N SER A 399 19.17 -27.99 -11.42
CA SER A 399 19.61 -28.54 -10.13
C SER A 399 18.48 -28.45 -9.11
N ALA A 400 18.42 -29.41 -8.18
CA ALA A 400 17.46 -29.37 -7.06
C ALA A 400 17.66 -28.11 -6.18
N SER A 401 18.87 -27.59 -6.11
CA SER A 401 19.16 -26.31 -5.48
C SER A 401 20.24 -25.55 -6.26
N GLY A 402 20.07 -24.24 -6.42
CA GLY A 402 21.03 -23.37 -7.08
C GLY A 402 21.10 -22.00 -6.41
N SER A 403 22.28 -21.38 -6.38
CA SER A 403 22.46 -20.03 -5.85
C SER A 403 21.81 -18.99 -6.76
N TRP A 404 21.06 -18.04 -6.18
CA TRP A 404 20.49 -16.89 -6.89
C TRP A 404 21.56 -16.07 -7.62
N ALA A 405 22.68 -15.79 -6.95
CA ALA A 405 23.73 -14.90 -7.46
C ALA A 405 24.54 -15.50 -8.62
N SER A 406 24.44 -16.82 -8.83
CA SER A 406 25.15 -17.49 -9.92
C SER A 406 24.46 -17.21 -11.26
N GLY A 407 25.05 -16.34 -12.08
CA GLY A 407 24.52 -16.02 -13.41
C GLY A 407 24.20 -17.23 -14.29
N GLY A 408 24.98 -18.32 -14.19
CA GLY A 408 24.71 -19.57 -14.92
C GLY A 408 23.41 -20.30 -14.53
N ASN A 409 22.69 -19.84 -13.52
CA ASN A 409 21.35 -20.33 -13.17
C ASN A 409 20.22 -19.52 -13.81
N TRP A 410 20.51 -18.50 -14.62
CA TRP A 410 19.55 -17.64 -15.31
C TRP A 410 19.65 -17.80 -16.82
N SER A 411 18.69 -17.24 -17.57
CA SER A 411 18.68 -17.22 -19.03
C SER A 411 19.83 -16.41 -19.64
N GLY A 412 20.47 -15.54 -18.85
CA GLY A 412 21.65 -14.75 -19.21
C GLY A 412 22.90 -15.08 -18.39
N PRO A 413 24.05 -14.42 -18.64
CA PRO A 413 25.30 -14.67 -17.92
C PRO A 413 25.34 -14.05 -16.51
N THR A 414 24.32 -13.27 -16.13
CA THR A 414 24.23 -12.53 -14.86
C THR A 414 22.90 -12.77 -14.19
N ALA A 415 22.87 -12.68 -12.86
CA ALA A 415 21.64 -12.63 -12.09
C ALA A 415 20.85 -11.34 -12.38
N PRO A 416 19.53 -11.32 -12.15
CA PRO A 416 18.70 -10.12 -12.30
C PRO A 416 19.20 -9.00 -11.36
N SER A 417 19.03 -7.77 -11.83
CA SER A 417 19.31 -6.53 -11.09
C SER A 417 18.02 -5.76 -10.84
N ASN A 418 18.08 -4.53 -10.33
CA ASN A 418 16.91 -3.70 -10.02
C ASN A 418 15.99 -3.36 -11.22
N LEU A 419 16.42 -3.61 -12.47
CA LEU A 419 15.57 -3.54 -13.67
C LEU A 419 15.20 -4.92 -14.25
N GLY A 420 15.62 -5.99 -13.59
CA GLY A 420 15.33 -7.37 -13.97
C GLY A 420 14.02 -7.85 -13.36
N ILE A 421 13.15 -8.40 -14.21
CA ILE A 421 12.01 -9.22 -13.79
C ILE A 421 12.55 -10.64 -13.59
N ALA A 422 12.51 -11.12 -12.35
CA ALA A 422 13.06 -12.41 -11.97
C ALA A 422 11.96 -13.49 -12.04
N ASN A 423 11.96 -14.25 -13.13
CA ASN A 423 11.03 -15.35 -13.36
C ASN A 423 11.62 -16.67 -12.84
N VAL A 424 11.32 -16.98 -11.59
CA VAL A 424 11.78 -18.18 -10.90
C VAL A 424 10.76 -19.29 -11.08
N ARG A 425 10.76 -19.89 -12.27
CA ARG A 425 9.85 -20.98 -12.63
C ARG A 425 10.53 -22.34 -12.49
N HIS A 426 9.78 -23.35 -12.08
CA HIS A 426 10.26 -24.74 -12.07
C HIS A 426 10.73 -25.14 -13.47
N VAL A 427 11.89 -25.77 -13.57
CA VAL A 427 12.54 -26.14 -14.83
C VAL A 427 12.48 -27.65 -15.06
N ALA A 428 12.93 -28.45 -14.09
CA ALA A 428 13.03 -29.90 -14.24
C ALA A 428 13.22 -30.65 -12.91
N GLY A 429 13.01 -31.97 -12.95
CA GLY A 429 13.26 -32.85 -11.81
C GLY A 429 12.17 -32.80 -10.75
N GLY A 430 12.55 -33.03 -9.49
CA GLY A 430 11.65 -32.83 -8.34
C GLY A 430 11.54 -31.35 -7.97
N ASN A 431 11.19 -31.08 -6.71
CA ASN A 431 11.18 -29.71 -6.18
C ASN A 431 12.55 -29.05 -6.35
N GLN A 432 12.54 -27.76 -6.70
CA GLN A 432 13.74 -26.97 -6.92
C GLN A 432 13.80 -25.77 -5.98
N THR A 433 15.01 -25.30 -5.65
CA THR A 433 15.22 -24.12 -4.79
C THR A 433 16.25 -23.16 -5.38
N ALA A 434 15.85 -21.91 -5.58
CA ALA A 434 16.75 -20.77 -5.76
C ALA A 434 17.12 -20.20 -4.37
N LEU A 435 18.39 -20.35 -3.98
CA LEU A 435 18.90 -19.92 -2.68
C LEU A 435 19.48 -18.51 -2.76
N LEU A 436 18.85 -17.58 -2.05
CA LEU A 436 19.32 -16.21 -1.87
C LEU A 436 20.11 -16.12 -0.55
N SER A 437 21.41 -15.85 -0.68
CA SER A 437 22.38 -15.84 0.43
C SER A 437 23.11 -14.50 0.58
N THR A 438 22.71 -13.51 -0.22
CA THR A 438 23.20 -12.13 -0.22
C THR A 438 22.03 -11.21 -0.51
N ASP A 439 22.01 -10.03 0.09
CA ASP A 439 21.04 -8.98 -0.26
C ASP A 439 20.94 -8.79 -1.78
N THR A 440 19.70 -8.71 -2.26
CA THR A 440 19.40 -8.68 -3.69
C THR A 440 18.27 -7.70 -3.95
N THR A 441 18.37 -6.97 -5.06
CA THR A 441 17.30 -6.10 -5.53
C THR A 441 16.91 -6.48 -6.95
N VAL A 442 15.62 -6.65 -7.19
CA VAL A 442 15.04 -6.88 -8.52
C VAL A 442 13.88 -5.92 -8.80
N TRP A 443 13.45 -5.82 -10.06
CA TRP A 443 12.26 -5.05 -10.39
C TRP A 443 11.01 -5.75 -9.85
N GLU A 444 10.85 -7.02 -10.19
CA GLU A 444 9.72 -7.87 -9.85
C GLU A 444 10.20 -9.30 -9.64
N LEU A 445 9.51 -10.04 -8.78
CA LEU A 445 9.74 -11.46 -8.55
C LEU A 445 8.48 -12.26 -8.91
N ASN A 446 8.64 -13.27 -9.77
CA ASN A 446 7.58 -14.22 -10.11
C ASN A 446 8.06 -15.63 -9.77
N ILE A 447 7.30 -16.36 -8.96
CA ILE A 447 7.66 -17.73 -8.54
C ILE A 447 6.55 -18.67 -8.96
N SER A 448 6.88 -19.72 -9.72
CA SER A 448 5.86 -20.70 -10.14
C SER A 448 6.40 -22.10 -10.37
N GLY A 449 5.50 -23.07 -10.31
CA GLY A 449 5.81 -24.48 -10.53
C GLY A 449 4.55 -25.28 -10.83
N THR A 450 4.44 -26.47 -10.25
CA THR A 450 3.18 -27.21 -10.21
C THR A 450 2.93 -27.71 -8.79
N PRO A 451 1.71 -28.11 -8.43
CA PRO A 451 1.43 -28.69 -7.11
C PRO A 451 2.30 -29.92 -6.77
N SER A 452 2.82 -30.62 -7.78
CA SER A 452 3.68 -31.81 -7.61
C SER A 452 5.18 -31.54 -7.76
N GLN A 453 5.55 -30.34 -8.23
CA GLN A 453 6.93 -29.96 -8.55
C GLN A 453 7.08 -28.47 -8.24
N THR A 454 7.43 -28.18 -6.98
CA THR A 454 7.48 -26.81 -6.52
C THR A 454 8.76 -26.10 -6.92
N MET A 455 8.67 -24.78 -7.07
CA MET A 455 9.84 -23.91 -7.17
C MET A 455 9.90 -23.00 -5.94
N THR A 456 10.97 -23.11 -5.17
CA THR A 456 11.16 -22.32 -3.96
C THR A 456 12.18 -21.21 -4.19
N VAL A 457 11.83 -19.97 -3.88
CA VAL A 457 12.81 -18.93 -3.56
C VAL A 457 13.02 -18.92 -2.06
N GLN A 458 14.22 -19.26 -1.62
CA GLN A 458 14.57 -19.25 -0.20
C GLN A 458 15.41 -18.01 0.11
N VAL A 459 14.89 -17.12 0.96
CA VAL A 459 15.60 -15.95 1.49
C VAL A 459 16.30 -16.38 2.78
N GLY A 460 17.62 -16.47 2.74
CA GLY A 460 18.43 -16.91 3.87
C GLY A 460 18.49 -15.91 5.03
N SER A 461 18.99 -16.38 6.18
CA SER A 461 19.01 -15.62 7.42
C SER A 461 19.80 -14.31 7.29
N GLY A 462 19.18 -13.23 7.76
CA GLY A 462 19.73 -11.87 7.71
C GLY A 462 19.89 -11.31 6.30
N GLN A 463 19.37 -11.96 5.26
CA GLN A 463 19.38 -11.45 3.90
C GLN A 463 18.04 -10.78 3.57
N THR A 464 18.11 -9.76 2.73
CA THR A 464 16.93 -9.07 2.20
C THR A 464 16.80 -9.26 0.70
N LEU A 465 15.63 -9.72 0.26
CA LEU A 465 15.20 -9.60 -1.14
C LEU A 465 14.32 -8.37 -1.27
N THR A 466 14.79 -7.37 -2.00
CA THR A 466 14.02 -6.16 -2.30
C THR A 466 13.44 -6.25 -3.71
N THR A 467 12.14 -6.02 -3.87
CA THR A 467 11.53 -5.77 -5.18
C THR A 467 11.12 -4.31 -5.31
N PHE A 468 11.17 -3.77 -6.52
CA PHE A 468 10.71 -2.41 -6.79
C PHE A 468 9.18 -2.35 -6.98
N ALA A 469 8.62 -3.27 -7.78
CA ALA A 469 7.21 -3.26 -8.18
C ALA A 469 6.37 -4.26 -7.38
N ALA A 470 6.66 -5.57 -7.51
CA ALA A 470 5.82 -6.59 -6.88
C ALA A 470 6.58 -7.91 -6.64
N THR A 471 5.95 -8.76 -5.83
CA THR A 471 6.28 -10.19 -5.73
C THR A 471 5.01 -10.99 -5.95
N ASN A 472 5.05 -11.95 -6.87
CA ASN A 472 3.93 -12.82 -7.22
C ASN A 472 4.32 -14.28 -6.97
N ILE A 473 3.52 -14.98 -6.17
CA ILE A 473 3.70 -16.40 -5.86
C ILE A 473 2.55 -17.18 -6.52
N GLU A 474 2.80 -17.68 -7.72
CA GLU A 474 1.83 -18.43 -8.50
C GLU A 474 1.77 -19.90 -8.05
N THR A 475 0.82 -20.64 -8.63
CA THR A 475 0.62 -22.07 -8.34
C THR A 475 1.93 -22.86 -8.38
N GLY A 476 2.20 -23.61 -7.30
CA GLY A 476 3.43 -24.41 -7.14
C GLY A 476 4.71 -23.59 -6.87
N GLY A 477 4.63 -22.26 -6.88
CA GLY A 477 5.67 -21.38 -6.37
C GLY A 477 5.66 -21.33 -4.84
N VAL A 478 6.84 -21.18 -4.25
CA VAL A 478 7.03 -21.04 -2.80
C VAL A 478 8.01 -19.91 -2.53
N LEU A 479 7.59 -18.89 -1.78
CA LEU A 479 8.52 -17.99 -1.12
C LEU A 479 8.75 -18.51 0.30
N LYS A 480 10.01 -18.79 0.65
CA LYS A 480 10.38 -19.28 1.97
C LYS A 480 11.37 -18.34 2.64
N LEU A 481 10.98 -17.76 3.77
CA LEU A 481 11.89 -16.99 4.63
C LEU A 481 12.56 -17.93 5.64
N VAL A 482 13.86 -17.79 5.83
CA VAL A 482 14.60 -18.54 6.87
C VAL A 482 15.40 -17.54 7.68
N GLY A 483 14.71 -16.82 8.56
CA GLY A 483 15.20 -15.64 9.27
C GLY A 483 15.56 -14.47 8.34
N GLY A 484 15.00 -14.45 7.12
CA GLY A 484 15.26 -13.45 6.09
C GLY A 484 14.15 -12.40 5.97
N THR A 485 14.35 -11.42 5.09
CA THR A 485 13.36 -10.36 4.83
C THR A 485 12.98 -10.31 3.35
N LEU A 486 11.67 -10.29 3.06
CA LEU A 486 11.16 -9.78 1.81
C LEU A 486 10.79 -8.30 2.03
N ASP A 487 11.33 -7.41 1.21
CA ASP A 487 10.98 -5.99 1.21
C ASP A 487 10.41 -5.64 -0.17
N THR A 488 9.09 -5.63 -0.29
CA THR A 488 8.36 -5.46 -1.55
C THR A 488 7.44 -4.24 -1.50
N GLN A 489 6.95 -3.74 -2.63
CA GLN A 489 5.84 -2.78 -2.59
C GLN A 489 4.51 -3.51 -2.34
N TYR A 490 4.31 -4.63 -3.03
CA TYR A 490 3.11 -5.48 -2.95
C TYR A 490 3.50 -6.96 -3.01
N LEU A 491 2.81 -7.83 -2.28
CA LEU A 491 2.96 -9.29 -2.37
C LEU A 491 1.61 -9.91 -2.69
N GLU A 492 1.59 -10.80 -3.68
CA GLU A 492 0.39 -11.51 -4.09
C GLU A 492 0.64 -13.02 -4.15
N MET A 493 -0.32 -13.80 -3.65
CA MET A 493 -0.33 -15.26 -3.79
C MET A 493 -1.50 -15.69 -4.68
N LEU A 494 -1.15 -16.37 -5.79
CA LEU A 494 -2.05 -16.86 -6.83
C LEU A 494 -2.02 -18.40 -6.87
N GLY A 495 -2.40 -19.01 -5.75
CA GLY A 495 -2.28 -20.47 -5.55
C GLY A 495 -0.89 -20.94 -5.10
N GLY A 496 0.05 -20.02 -4.87
CA GLY A 496 1.38 -20.31 -4.34
C GLY A 496 1.44 -20.33 -2.80
N THR A 497 2.62 -20.58 -2.25
CA THR A 497 2.84 -20.64 -0.80
C THR A 497 3.83 -19.58 -0.33
N LEU A 498 3.42 -18.79 0.67
CA LEU A 498 4.30 -18.01 1.51
C LEU A 498 4.59 -18.80 2.80
N SER A 499 5.86 -19.00 3.12
CA SER A 499 6.25 -19.82 4.28
C SER A 499 7.49 -19.32 4.99
N GLY A 500 7.76 -19.87 6.17
CA GLY A 500 9.02 -19.67 6.86
C GLY A 500 8.97 -18.69 8.03
N ASP A 501 10.09 -18.58 8.73
CA ASP A 501 10.32 -17.57 9.76
C ASP A 501 11.02 -16.35 9.16
N GLY A 502 10.53 -15.14 9.43
CA GLY A 502 11.09 -13.92 8.87
C GLY A 502 10.15 -12.73 8.86
N GLN A 503 10.50 -11.72 8.08
CA GLN A 503 9.74 -10.47 7.98
C GLN A 503 9.41 -10.14 6.53
N ILE A 504 8.21 -9.65 6.30
CA ILE A 504 7.75 -9.07 5.04
C ILE A 504 7.49 -7.60 5.31
N LYS A 505 8.10 -6.70 4.55
CA LYS A 505 7.81 -5.27 4.58
C LYS A 505 7.14 -4.90 3.26
N THR A 506 6.03 -4.16 3.35
CA THR A 506 5.28 -3.71 2.18
C THR A 506 5.23 -2.17 2.08
N GLY A 507 4.88 -1.66 0.90
CA GLY A 507 4.67 -0.23 0.67
C GLY A 507 5.89 0.55 0.16
N SER A 508 5.79 1.87 0.18
CA SER A 508 6.86 2.79 -0.24
C SER A 508 6.78 4.09 0.55
N GLY A 509 7.77 4.32 1.41
CA GLY A 509 7.86 5.54 2.21
C GLY A 509 6.61 5.75 3.08
N PRO A 510 5.94 6.91 3.00
CA PRO A 510 4.76 7.18 3.82
C PRO A 510 3.54 6.32 3.42
N ILE A 511 3.55 5.72 2.22
CA ILE A 511 2.40 4.98 1.68
C ILE A 511 2.56 3.50 1.98
N SER A 512 1.61 2.94 2.73
CA SER A 512 1.58 1.52 3.09
C SER A 512 1.29 0.64 1.86
N GLY A 513 1.79 -0.60 1.88
CA GLY A 513 1.45 -1.64 0.91
C GLY A 513 0.70 -2.78 1.58
N GLN A 514 0.55 -3.90 0.86
CA GLN A 514 -0.17 -5.05 1.39
C GLN A 514 0.36 -6.40 0.88
N VAL A 515 0.02 -7.43 1.65
CA VAL A 515 0.12 -8.84 1.30
C VAL A 515 -1.29 -9.36 1.02
N GLU A 516 -1.52 -9.89 -0.18
CA GLU A 516 -2.81 -10.40 -0.65
C GLU A 516 -2.75 -11.91 -0.89
N ASN A 517 -3.60 -12.67 -0.21
CA ASN A 517 -3.75 -14.10 -0.42
C ASN A 517 -4.99 -14.43 -1.26
N ARG A 518 -4.85 -14.42 -2.59
CA ARG A 518 -5.92 -14.74 -3.55
C ARG A 518 -5.88 -16.22 -3.97
N GLY A 519 -6.00 -17.12 -3.01
CA GLY A 519 -6.06 -18.56 -3.29
C GLY A 519 -4.80 -19.34 -2.98
N GLY A 520 -3.78 -18.72 -2.40
CA GLY A 520 -2.57 -19.40 -1.93
C GLY A 520 -2.63 -19.81 -0.46
N THR A 521 -1.45 -20.15 0.07
CA THR A 521 -1.28 -20.56 1.48
C THR A 521 -0.24 -19.68 2.17
N VAL A 522 -0.59 -19.12 3.32
CA VAL A 522 0.37 -18.55 4.27
C VAL A 522 0.63 -19.58 5.37
N SER A 523 1.88 -20.00 5.55
CA SER A 523 2.29 -20.98 6.56
C SER A 523 3.46 -20.42 7.36
N PRO A 524 3.20 -19.74 8.49
CA PRO A 524 4.25 -19.19 9.34
C PRO A 524 5.25 -20.27 9.78
N GLY A 525 6.52 -19.89 9.92
CA GLY A 525 7.55 -20.79 10.44
C GLY A 525 8.15 -21.78 9.43
N ASN A 526 9.26 -22.40 9.84
CA ASN A 526 9.94 -23.47 9.12
C ASN A 526 9.73 -24.80 9.87
N GLY A 527 8.48 -25.28 9.86
CA GLY A 527 7.89 -25.96 11.01
C GLY A 527 7.18 -24.91 11.87
N VAL A 528 7.01 -25.16 13.17
CA VAL A 528 6.45 -24.15 14.09
C VAL A 528 7.29 -22.87 14.13
N GLY A 529 6.67 -21.69 14.04
CA GLY A 529 7.40 -20.43 14.04
C GLY A 529 6.57 -19.15 13.94
N ARG A 530 7.27 -18.04 13.72
CA ARG A 530 6.68 -16.71 13.55
C ARG A 530 6.98 -16.15 12.17
N LEU A 531 5.95 -15.67 11.50
CA LEU A 531 6.06 -14.84 10.30
C LEU A 531 5.50 -13.44 10.60
N GLU A 532 6.25 -12.41 10.23
CA GLU A 532 5.84 -11.02 10.43
C GLU A 532 5.54 -10.33 9.11
N ILE A 533 4.44 -9.60 9.05
CA ILE A 533 4.07 -8.69 7.98
C ILE A 533 4.04 -7.28 8.56
N VAL A 534 4.84 -6.38 8.02
CA VAL A 534 4.79 -4.93 8.30
C VAL A 534 4.07 -4.27 7.14
N GLY A 535 2.81 -3.88 7.39
CA GLY A 535 1.83 -3.45 6.40
C GLY A 535 0.53 -4.24 6.51
N ARG A 536 -0.37 -4.06 5.54
CA ARG A 536 -1.69 -4.72 5.54
C ARG A 536 -1.60 -6.20 5.13
N PHE A 537 -2.45 -7.04 5.71
CA PHE A 537 -2.67 -8.42 5.28
C PHE A 537 -4.14 -8.67 4.94
N ALA A 538 -4.42 -9.23 3.77
CA ALA A 538 -5.74 -9.68 3.39
C ALA A 538 -5.70 -11.15 2.97
N ASN A 539 -6.50 -11.98 3.64
CA ASN A 539 -6.74 -13.35 3.23
C ASN A 539 -8.07 -13.42 2.47
N GLY A 540 -8.02 -13.63 1.15
CA GLY A 540 -9.21 -13.72 0.31
C GLY A 540 -10.00 -15.01 0.52
N ALA A 541 -11.18 -15.11 -0.11
CA ALA A 541 -12.12 -16.22 0.05
C ALA A 541 -11.52 -17.61 -0.29
N ASP A 542 -10.58 -17.66 -1.24
CA ASP A 542 -9.88 -18.91 -1.58
C ASP A 542 -8.56 -19.09 -0.81
N GLY A 543 -8.12 -18.07 -0.06
CA GLY A 543 -6.85 -18.08 0.66
C GLY A 543 -6.86 -18.97 1.90
N THR A 544 -5.74 -19.63 2.18
CA THR A 544 -5.55 -20.43 3.40
C THR A 544 -4.49 -19.84 4.32
N LEU A 545 -4.81 -19.71 5.62
CA LEU A 545 -3.82 -19.60 6.69
C LEU A 545 -3.60 -21.00 7.30
N ALA A 546 -2.38 -21.53 7.19
CA ALA A 546 -2.00 -22.81 7.75
C ALA A 546 -1.19 -22.63 9.04
N ILE A 547 -1.62 -23.29 10.12
CA ILE A 547 -1.05 -23.19 11.47
C ILE A 547 -0.69 -24.59 11.98
N GLU A 548 0.55 -24.75 12.43
CA GLU A 548 1.05 -25.93 13.12
C GLU A 548 1.03 -25.71 14.64
N ILE A 549 0.54 -26.70 15.40
CA ILE A 549 0.53 -26.69 16.88
C ILE A 549 1.20 -27.95 17.42
N GLY A 550 2.32 -27.77 18.11
CA GLY A 550 3.11 -28.83 18.74
C GLY A 550 3.29 -28.68 20.26
N GLY A 551 2.69 -27.66 20.87
CA GLY A 551 2.78 -27.35 22.30
C GLY A 551 2.17 -25.99 22.63
N LEU A 552 2.38 -25.50 23.85
CA LEU A 552 1.67 -24.32 24.41
C LEU A 552 2.44 -22.99 24.34
N VAL A 553 3.65 -22.98 23.79
CA VAL A 553 4.49 -21.77 23.75
C VAL A 553 4.47 -21.18 22.34
N ALA A 554 3.98 -19.95 22.23
CA ALA A 554 3.92 -19.22 20.97
C ALA A 554 5.29 -19.16 20.27
N GLU A 555 5.28 -19.14 18.94
CA GLU A 555 6.43 -18.98 18.04
C GLU A 555 7.49 -20.09 18.10
N THR A 556 7.45 -20.96 19.11
CA THR A 556 8.45 -22.01 19.35
C THR A 556 7.83 -23.39 19.46
N MET A 557 6.55 -23.46 19.79
CA MET A 557 5.77 -24.70 19.81
C MET A 557 4.48 -24.60 19.00
N PHE A 558 4.08 -23.42 18.52
CA PHE A 558 3.01 -23.27 17.54
C PHE A 558 3.21 -22.02 16.68
N ASP A 559 2.54 -22.00 15.53
CA ASP A 559 2.65 -20.92 14.55
C ASP A 559 1.94 -19.64 14.97
N VAL A 560 2.58 -18.51 14.66
CA VAL A 560 2.00 -17.18 14.83
C VAL A 560 2.25 -16.33 13.59
N LEU A 561 1.17 -15.78 13.02
CA LEU A 561 1.24 -14.71 12.03
C LEU A 561 1.05 -13.36 12.72
N VAL A 562 2.06 -12.50 12.66
CA VAL A 562 2.02 -11.15 13.24
C VAL A 562 1.92 -10.11 12.14
N VAL A 563 0.86 -9.30 12.16
CA VAL A 563 0.64 -8.18 11.24
C VAL A 563 0.80 -6.87 12.00
N ASP A 564 1.83 -6.11 11.65
CA ASP A 564 1.98 -4.71 12.05
C ASP A 564 1.29 -3.82 11.01
N GLY A 565 -0.04 -3.75 11.14
CA GLY A 565 -0.96 -3.10 10.22
C GLY A 565 -2.39 -3.66 10.40
N PRO A 566 -3.33 -3.24 9.54
CA PRO A 566 -4.69 -3.78 9.54
C PRO A 566 -4.73 -5.14 8.84
N ALA A 567 -5.69 -5.98 9.22
CA ALA A 567 -5.91 -7.26 8.57
C ALA A 567 -7.38 -7.58 8.31
N THR A 568 -7.64 -8.24 7.18
CA THR A 568 -8.96 -8.77 6.79
C THR A 568 -8.86 -10.28 6.58
N LEU A 569 -9.77 -11.04 7.17
CA LEU A 569 -9.82 -12.51 7.05
C LEU A 569 -11.08 -12.98 6.31
N ALA A 570 -10.88 -13.82 5.31
CA ALA A 570 -11.88 -14.68 4.69
C ALA A 570 -11.27 -16.08 4.46
N GLY A 571 -11.97 -16.97 3.77
CA GLY A 571 -11.43 -18.25 3.33
C GLY A 571 -11.15 -19.26 4.45
N ILE A 572 -9.98 -19.90 4.41
CA ILE A 572 -9.72 -21.14 5.15
C ILE A 572 -8.70 -20.94 6.28
N LEU A 573 -9.03 -21.40 7.48
CA LEU A 573 -8.07 -21.69 8.54
C LEU A 573 -7.78 -23.19 8.58
N ASP A 574 -6.54 -23.59 8.31
CA ASP A 574 -6.07 -24.97 8.37
C ASP A 574 -5.13 -25.16 9.56
N VAL A 575 -5.51 -26.02 10.50
CA VAL A 575 -4.76 -26.24 11.74
C VAL A 575 -4.35 -27.70 11.81
N SER A 576 -3.05 -27.93 12.02
CA SER A 576 -2.49 -29.27 12.17
C SER A 576 -1.75 -29.43 13.50
N LEU A 577 -1.88 -30.61 14.11
CA LEU A 577 -1.07 -30.99 15.27
C LEU A 577 0.24 -31.60 14.79
N VAL A 578 1.36 -31.19 15.37
CA VAL A 578 2.69 -31.67 14.98
C VAL A 578 3.45 -32.30 16.14
N ASP A 579 4.41 -33.15 15.82
CA ASP A 579 5.32 -33.78 16.78
C ASP A 579 6.66 -33.02 16.80
N LEU A 580 6.95 -32.35 17.92
CA LEU A 580 8.21 -31.62 18.14
C LEU A 580 9.30 -32.46 18.81
N GLY A 581 9.13 -33.79 18.86
CA GLY A 581 10.07 -34.77 19.39
C GLY A 581 9.59 -35.51 20.65
N SER A 582 8.37 -35.25 21.11
CA SER A 582 7.75 -35.90 22.29
C SER A 582 6.51 -36.74 21.96
N GLY A 583 6.23 -36.96 20.68
CA GLY A 583 4.98 -37.51 20.19
C GLY A 583 4.07 -36.40 19.66
N LEU A 584 3.05 -36.80 18.89
CA LEU A 584 2.02 -35.89 18.40
C LEU A 584 1.41 -35.12 19.57
N PHE A 585 1.36 -33.79 19.46
CA PHE A 585 0.76 -32.96 20.50
C PHE A 585 -0.70 -33.33 20.73
N ASP A 586 -1.11 -33.41 22.00
CA ASP A 586 -2.44 -33.76 22.46
C ASP A 586 -2.97 -32.58 23.31
N PRO A 587 -3.64 -31.59 22.66
CA PRO A 587 -4.22 -30.45 23.36
C PRO A 587 -5.08 -30.87 24.55
N GLN A 588 -4.94 -30.17 25.68
CA GLN A 588 -5.81 -30.32 26.82
C GLN A 588 -6.96 -29.30 26.76
N LEU A 589 -8.08 -29.62 27.39
CA LEU A 589 -9.23 -28.72 27.46
C LEU A 589 -8.84 -27.40 28.15
N GLY A 590 -9.19 -26.28 27.52
CA GLY A 590 -8.81 -24.94 27.96
C GLY A 590 -7.43 -24.49 27.50
N ASP A 591 -6.68 -25.31 26.76
CA ASP A 591 -5.45 -24.86 26.10
C ASP A 591 -5.80 -23.80 25.04
N THR A 592 -5.05 -22.70 25.08
CA THR A 592 -5.28 -21.49 24.29
C THR A 592 -4.06 -21.24 23.38
N PHE A 593 -4.33 -20.86 22.13
CA PHE A 593 -3.32 -20.55 21.11
C PHE A 593 -3.68 -19.24 20.39
N GLU A 594 -2.97 -18.15 20.68
CA GLU A 594 -3.08 -16.89 19.92
C GLU A 594 -2.26 -17.01 18.63
N ILE A 595 -2.92 -17.39 17.53
CA ILE A 595 -2.28 -17.77 16.25
C ILE A 595 -2.08 -16.58 15.30
N PHE A 596 -2.74 -15.45 15.59
CA PHE A 596 -2.75 -14.29 14.73
C PHE A 596 -2.89 -13.00 15.55
N THR A 597 -2.14 -11.95 15.18
CA THR A 597 -2.30 -10.60 15.76
C THR A 597 -2.22 -9.52 14.67
N ALA A 598 -3.03 -8.46 14.79
CA ALA A 598 -2.99 -7.26 13.93
C ALA A 598 -2.96 -5.97 14.77
N SER A 599 -1.98 -5.09 14.56
CA SER A 599 -1.79 -3.88 15.37
C SER A 599 -2.83 -2.77 15.12
N GLU A 600 -3.41 -2.69 13.91
CA GLU A 600 -4.36 -1.63 13.51
C GLU A 600 -5.80 -2.13 13.31
N GLY A 601 -6.09 -3.35 13.76
CA GLY A 601 -7.43 -3.93 13.76
C GLY A 601 -7.60 -5.13 12.83
N LEU A 602 -8.56 -5.97 13.18
CA LEU A 602 -8.95 -7.18 12.47
C LEU A 602 -10.41 -7.07 12.01
N SER A 603 -10.66 -7.30 10.71
CA SER A 603 -11.99 -7.47 10.13
C SER A 603 -12.15 -8.86 9.52
N GLY A 604 -13.41 -9.26 9.28
CA GLY A 604 -13.74 -10.56 8.71
C GLY A 604 -13.51 -11.75 9.65
N THR A 605 -13.75 -12.95 9.14
CA THR A 605 -13.58 -14.25 9.81
C THR A 605 -13.28 -15.32 8.77
N PHE A 606 -12.59 -16.40 9.14
CA PHE A 606 -12.47 -17.56 8.25
C PHE A 606 -13.85 -18.21 8.03
N GLU A 607 -14.17 -18.51 6.78
CA GLU A 607 -15.43 -19.12 6.36
C GLU A 607 -15.42 -20.65 6.48
N SER A 608 -14.22 -21.24 6.34
CA SER A 608 -14.00 -22.68 6.45
C SER A 608 -12.91 -22.97 7.48
N LEU A 609 -13.19 -23.91 8.38
CA LEU A 609 -12.28 -24.31 9.45
C LEU A 609 -11.90 -25.77 9.25
N MET A 610 -10.62 -26.03 8.96
CA MET A 610 -10.05 -27.38 8.94
C MET A 610 -9.26 -27.59 10.23
N LEU A 611 -9.95 -28.07 11.26
CA LEU A 611 -9.39 -28.19 12.61
C LEU A 611 -9.07 -29.65 12.99
N PRO A 612 -8.11 -29.90 13.89
CA PRO A 612 -7.75 -31.24 14.32
C PRO A 612 -8.93 -32.00 14.93
N ALA A 613 -9.20 -33.20 14.40
CA ALA A 613 -10.24 -34.07 14.92
C ALA A 613 -9.90 -34.64 16.31
N GLY A 614 -10.92 -34.94 17.11
CA GLY A 614 -10.77 -35.49 18.46
C GLY A 614 -10.97 -34.46 19.58
N TYR A 615 -11.05 -33.19 19.21
CA TYR A 615 -11.39 -32.05 20.05
C TYR A 615 -12.49 -31.24 19.36
N ASP A 616 -13.22 -30.45 20.14
CA ASP A 616 -13.92 -29.30 19.59
C ASP A 616 -13.04 -28.07 19.81
N TRP A 617 -13.23 -27.05 18.99
CA TRP A 617 -12.39 -25.87 18.97
C TRP A 617 -13.26 -24.64 18.92
N PHE A 618 -13.00 -23.69 19.81
CA PHE A 618 -13.57 -22.37 19.73
C PHE A 618 -12.56 -21.42 19.08
N VAL A 619 -12.99 -20.74 18.01
CA VAL A 619 -12.16 -19.73 17.32
C VAL A 619 -12.65 -18.35 17.75
N LYS A 620 -11.87 -17.69 18.60
CA LYS A 620 -12.17 -16.33 19.09
C LYS A 620 -11.59 -15.31 18.13
N TYR A 621 -12.47 -14.51 17.54
CA TYR A 621 -12.10 -13.34 16.77
C TYR A 621 -12.21 -12.09 17.65
N ASN A 622 -11.07 -11.65 18.18
CA ASN A 622 -10.97 -10.42 18.95
C ASN A 622 -10.74 -9.22 18.01
N SER A 623 -10.76 -8.00 18.54
CA SER A 623 -10.54 -6.78 17.73
C SER A 623 -9.19 -6.75 17.00
N ASN A 624 -8.20 -7.50 17.51
CA ASN A 624 -6.81 -7.47 17.04
C ASN A 624 -6.15 -8.85 17.03
N SER A 625 -6.86 -9.94 17.32
CA SER A 625 -6.26 -11.27 17.35
C SER A 625 -7.24 -12.39 17.03
N VAL A 626 -6.70 -13.53 16.59
CA VAL A 626 -7.42 -14.80 16.49
C VAL A 626 -6.81 -15.78 17.50
N GLU A 627 -7.66 -16.34 18.35
CA GLU A 627 -7.27 -17.31 19.38
C GLU A 627 -8.05 -18.62 19.18
N LEU A 628 -7.34 -19.73 19.18
CA LEU A 628 -7.92 -21.08 19.22
C LEU A 628 -7.96 -21.57 20.66
N VAL A 629 -9.11 -22.11 21.08
CA VAL A 629 -9.26 -22.75 22.39
C VAL A 629 -9.72 -24.18 22.19
N ALA A 630 -8.95 -25.13 22.70
CA ALA A 630 -9.36 -26.54 22.71
C ALA A 630 -10.48 -26.74 23.75
N THR A 631 -11.62 -27.27 23.33
CA THR A 631 -12.80 -27.47 24.17
C THR A 631 -13.47 -28.83 23.93
N ILE A 632 -14.58 -29.07 24.63
CA ILE A 632 -15.44 -30.22 24.52
C ILE A 632 -16.64 -29.95 23.63
N PRO A 633 -17.20 -31.00 22.99
CA PRO A 633 -18.42 -30.81 22.23
C PRO A 633 -19.61 -30.39 23.07
N GLY A 634 -20.27 -29.30 22.67
CA GLY A 634 -21.39 -28.72 23.40
C GLY A 634 -21.03 -27.62 24.39
N ASP A 635 -19.77 -27.23 24.51
CA ASP A 635 -19.37 -25.93 25.09
C ASP A 635 -19.64 -24.84 24.04
N PHE A 636 -20.78 -24.16 24.17
CA PHE A 636 -21.26 -23.15 23.23
C PHE A 636 -20.90 -21.72 23.66
N ASP A 637 -20.47 -21.51 24.91
CA ASP A 637 -20.02 -20.21 25.41
C ASP A 637 -18.48 -20.08 25.48
N GLY A 638 -17.77 -21.19 25.30
CA GLY A 638 -16.32 -21.27 25.18
C GLY A 638 -15.60 -21.16 26.52
N ASP A 639 -16.26 -21.49 27.64
CA ASP A 639 -15.70 -21.42 28.99
C ASP A 639 -15.01 -22.72 29.46
N GLY A 640 -15.04 -23.76 28.62
CA GLY A 640 -14.37 -25.04 28.83
C GLY A 640 -15.21 -26.08 29.55
N ASP A 641 -16.50 -25.82 29.80
CA ASP A 641 -17.46 -26.83 30.23
C ASP A 641 -18.77 -26.84 29.39
N ALA A 642 -19.61 -27.85 29.60
CA ALA A 642 -20.88 -27.99 28.90
C ALA A 642 -22.01 -28.09 29.93
N ASP A 643 -22.65 -26.96 30.21
CA ASP A 643 -23.57 -26.77 31.33
C ASP A 643 -24.90 -26.10 30.91
N ALA A 644 -25.63 -25.54 31.88
CA ALA A 644 -26.92 -24.93 31.61
C ALA A 644 -26.82 -23.60 30.84
N THR A 645 -25.67 -22.94 30.85
CA THR A 645 -25.33 -21.71 30.16
C THR A 645 -25.20 -21.98 28.66
N ASP A 646 -24.49 -23.02 28.27
CA ASP A 646 -24.41 -23.49 26.88
C ASP A 646 -25.77 -23.83 26.31
N LEU A 647 -26.57 -24.55 27.10
CA LEU A 647 -27.94 -24.87 26.70
C LEU A 647 -28.77 -23.62 26.44
N ALA A 648 -28.55 -22.55 27.19
CA ALA A 648 -29.24 -21.28 26.96
C ALA A 648 -28.81 -20.63 25.64
N ILE A 649 -27.52 -20.68 25.30
CA ILE A 649 -26.98 -20.21 24.01
C ILE A 649 -27.55 -21.06 22.85
N TRP A 650 -27.48 -22.38 22.95
CA TRP A 650 -28.05 -23.29 21.96
C TRP A 650 -29.53 -23.00 21.72
N ARG A 651 -30.31 -22.83 22.80
CA ARG A 651 -31.74 -22.49 22.70
C ARG A 651 -31.98 -21.16 22.00
N ALA A 652 -31.14 -20.17 22.26
CA ALA A 652 -31.25 -18.86 21.64
C ALA A 652 -30.94 -18.92 20.13
N GLY A 653 -29.99 -19.76 19.72
CA GLY A 653 -29.60 -19.94 18.31
C GLY A 653 -30.29 -21.09 17.57
N TYR A 654 -31.11 -21.92 18.23
CA TYR A 654 -31.73 -23.08 17.60
C TYR A 654 -32.65 -22.69 16.43
N GLY A 655 -32.38 -23.26 15.26
CA GLY A 655 -33.16 -23.00 14.04
C GLY A 655 -32.81 -21.71 13.31
N SER A 656 -31.77 -20.98 13.76
CA SER A 656 -31.23 -19.80 13.06
C SER A 656 -30.20 -20.15 11.96
N GLY A 657 -29.76 -21.41 11.90
CA GLY A 657 -28.62 -21.85 11.11
C GLY A 657 -27.37 -22.09 11.96
N SER A 658 -27.23 -21.41 13.12
CA SER A 658 -26.08 -21.58 14.03
C SER A 658 -26.13 -22.89 14.81
N TYR A 659 -27.31 -23.32 15.26
CA TYR A 659 -27.47 -24.56 16.01
C TYR A 659 -28.72 -25.35 15.59
N ASN A 660 -28.62 -26.68 15.67
CA ASN A 660 -29.57 -27.68 15.25
C ASN A 660 -29.65 -28.85 16.27
N GLY A 661 -30.42 -29.89 15.93
CA GLY A 661 -30.67 -31.01 16.84
C GLY A 661 -29.47 -31.93 17.08
N ALA A 662 -28.47 -31.96 16.20
CA ALA A 662 -27.22 -32.69 16.38
C ALA A 662 -26.37 -32.03 17.48
N ASP A 663 -26.24 -30.70 17.45
CA ASP A 663 -25.48 -29.95 18.45
C ASP A 663 -26.08 -30.13 19.86
N PHE A 664 -27.41 -30.20 19.95
CA PHE A 664 -28.07 -30.54 21.22
C PHE A 664 -27.69 -31.93 21.75
N LEU A 665 -27.56 -32.92 20.86
CA LEU A 665 -27.13 -34.26 21.24
C LEU A 665 -25.65 -34.30 21.63
N GLU A 666 -24.83 -33.37 21.13
CA GLU A 666 -23.44 -33.18 21.56
C GLU A 666 -23.38 -32.60 22.96
N TRP A 667 -24.05 -31.47 23.20
CA TRP A 667 -24.23 -30.91 24.55
C TRP A 667 -24.79 -31.94 25.53
N GLN A 668 -25.85 -32.66 25.16
CA GLN A 668 -26.46 -33.64 26.05
C GLN A 668 -25.51 -34.79 26.40
N ARG A 669 -24.65 -35.22 25.47
CA ARG A 669 -23.64 -36.27 25.73
C ARG A 669 -22.52 -35.78 26.65
N ASN A 670 -22.26 -34.48 26.64
CA ASN A 670 -21.19 -33.82 27.37
C ASN A 670 -21.69 -32.99 28.56
N PHE A 671 -22.96 -33.06 28.93
CA PHE A 671 -23.48 -32.26 30.04
C PHE A 671 -22.76 -32.61 31.36
N ASN A 672 -22.17 -31.59 32.01
CA ASN A 672 -21.21 -31.69 33.14
C ASN A 672 -19.88 -32.40 32.82
N SER A 673 -19.49 -32.50 31.55
CA SER A 673 -18.09 -32.70 31.17
C SER A 673 -17.41 -31.34 31.02
N GLY A 674 -16.09 -31.32 31.04
CA GLY A 674 -15.32 -30.09 31.28
C GLY A 674 -15.13 -29.88 32.77
N GLY A 675 -13.94 -29.44 33.17
CA GLY A 675 -13.65 -29.17 34.57
C GLY A 675 -13.86 -27.70 34.81
N ASN A 676 -14.75 -27.32 35.74
CA ASN A 676 -14.95 -25.94 36.19
C ASN A 676 -13.62 -25.17 36.18
N LEU A 677 -13.36 -24.40 35.12
CA LEU A 677 -12.26 -23.46 35.08
C LEU A 677 -12.73 -22.26 35.91
N ALA A 678 -12.63 -22.40 37.23
CA ALA A 678 -12.80 -21.27 38.13
C ALA A 678 -11.85 -20.17 37.63
N ALA A 679 -12.44 -19.06 37.19
CA ALA A 679 -11.75 -17.90 36.64
C ALA A 679 -10.42 -17.65 37.34
N SER A 680 -9.31 -17.95 36.67
CA SER A 680 -7.99 -17.47 37.06
C SER A 680 -7.94 -15.99 36.73
N ALA A 681 -8.51 -15.17 37.62
CA ALA A 681 -8.18 -13.76 37.65
C ALA A 681 -6.67 -13.66 37.94
N THR A 682 -5.88 -13.38 36.90
CA THR A 682 -4.51 -12.90 37.05
C THR A 682 -4.57 -11.54 37.73
N VAL A 683 -4.67 -11.55 39.05
CA VAL A 683 -4.38 -10.37 39.86
C VAL A 683 -2.89 -10.07 39.65
N PRO A 684 -2.51 -8.88 39.15
CA PRO A 684 -1.11 -8.51 39.10
C PRO A 684 -0.57 -8.54 40.53
N GLU A 685 0.35 -9.45 40.84
CA GLU A 685 1.06 -9.38 42.10
C GLU A 685 1.89 -8.08 42.09
N PRO A 686 1.72 -7.16 43.06
CA PRO A 686 2.68 -6.10 43.23
C PRO A 686 4.01 -6.77 43.55
N GLY A 687 4.98 -6.61 42.65
CA GLY A 687 6.27 -7.29 42.70
C GLY A 687 6.82 -7.33 44.12
N SER A 688 7.20 -8.51 44.58
CA SER A 688 7.59 -8.84 45.96
C SER A 688 8.75 -7.97 46.49
N LEU A 689 9.43 -7.25 45.61
CA LEU A 689 10.41 -6.21 45.91
C LEU A 689 9.80 -4.96 46.58
N ALA A 690 8.58 -4.54 46.20
CA ALA A 690 7.94 -3.34 46.76
C ALA A 690 7.54 -3.53 48.24
N LEU A 691 7.09 -4.73 48.62
CA LEU A 691 6.79 -5.10 50.01
C LEU A 691 8.06 -5.27 50.85
N LEU A 692 9.17 -5.73 50.26
CA LEU A 692 10.46 -5.82 50.95
C LEU A 692 11.06 -4.44 51.23
N PHE A 693 10.92 -3.47 50.32
CA PHE A 693 11.34 -2.08 50.54
C PHE A 693 10.45 -1.34 51.54
N ALA A 694 9.14 -1.57 51.52
CA ALA A 694 8.22 -1.01 52.52
C ALA A 694 8.47 -1.58 53.93
N ALA A 695 8.75 -2.88 54.06
CA ALA A 695 9.08 -3.52 55.33
C ALA A 695 10.45 -3.07 55.89
N CYS A 696 11.46 -2.85 55.02
CA CYS A 696 12.77 -2.34 55.45
C CYS A 696 12.73 -0.84 55.81
N GLY A 697 11.88 -0.04 55.16
CA GLY A 697 11.69 1.38 55.47
C GLY A 697 11.06 1.62 56.85
N LEU A 698 10.07 0.81 57.23
CA LEU A 698 9.39 0.90 58.54
C LEU A 698 10.27 0.38 59.70
N ALA A 699 11.16 -0.58 59.45
CA ALA A 699 12.12 -1.08 60.43
C ALA A 699 13.28 -0.08 60.72
N MET A 700 13.60 0.81 59.78
CA MET A 700 14.60 1.88 60.00
C MET A 700 14.01 3.13 60.68
N ALA A 701 12.71 3.39 60.53
CA ALA A 701 12.03 4.52 61.20
C ALA A 701 11.80 4.27 62.70
N SER A 702 11.63 3.01 63.14
CA SER A 702 11.44 2.66 64.55
C SER A 702 12.72 2.64 65.40
N ARG A 703 13.90 2.81 64.78
CA ARG A 703 15.21 2.89 65.48
C ARG A 703 15.75 4.31 65.68
N ARG A 704 15.00 5.36 65.32
CA ARG A 704 15.38 6.77 65.57
C ARG A 704 14.52 7.52 66.59
N ALA A 705 13.66 6.80 67.33
CA ALA A 705 12.99 7.32 68.52
C ALA A 705 13.37 6.43 69.72
N GLY A 706 14.57 6.67 70.24
CA GLY A 706 15.16 6.03 71.42
C GLY A 706 16.41 6.77 71.83
#